data_AF-A0A556VB65-F1
#
_entry.id   AF-A0A556VB65-F1
#
_cell.length_a   1.000
_cell.length_b   1.000
_cell.length_c   1.000
_cell.angle_alpha   90.00
_cell.angle_beta   90.00
_cell.angle_gamma   90.00
#
_symmetry.space_group_name_H-M   'P 1'
#
loop_
_entity.id
_entity.type
_entity.pdbx_description
1 polymer ?
#
loop_
_entity_poly.entity_id
_entity_poly.type
_entity_poly.pdbx_seq_one_letter_code
_entity_poly.pdbx_strand_id
1 'polypeptide(L)'
;MNPLLYPAVIKQGKQLDFHEFSDSAASATFGFPAVRSEKFPSLSEQIQKSFLLLQGSSLNSLIHKMMKSLQLILQQDFLSSHEAGRDCEWRQEGLYEFCERVMFEATLVTLYGRPPNINTDVGANMHRKSWINTLRDNFKKFDAMFPLLIAGIPISLLGRTKSIRKQINQVFHPQSMAEWTSPSGFIQARVDIFQQYDTLKDLDKAVGNTIPACFWCLYHLLSNPQAVSTVQEEIMRMFGDKDPESILNQDTPTREQLEKLIHLESAINESLRLSSVSMNIRVVQKDFCLHLNPQYSVCVRKGDIVALYPQSTHLDPDIYPNPQQYQFDRFVENGMVKTNFFKANQKIRYYHMPFGSGATMCPGRFFAINELKQFLCITLMMCDMELVAVRQHLSRLPTIDPNTRTLLLCGYPNVGKSSFINKVTRADVDVQPYAFTTKSLFVGHMDYKYLRWQVVDTPGILDHPLEERNTIEMQAITALAHLRAAVLYPLIVVANKCDVKKISELSEENQKIFADLLSEGIPVIETSTLTEEGVMQVKTEACDRLLVHRVDTKMKGKKVHDILNRLHLAMPTKRDDKERPAFIPEGAVLRRKTMEVDAPKRKLEKDLEMELGDDYTLDLQKYWDLMNADEKHDKIPEIWEGHNIADYIDPEIMKRLAELEKEEELREQAGEYDSNEESEDEEMQEIRHLAKQIREKKKLKILESREKDVQGPRMPRTAKKVDRAVLEKEMQELGLDMTEKDGSHYVQQARRSRSLVQKRKREASVLPTSRTRSQSASKQPRDQSGVRDAKMMKKVKTMMKSSQKGMNRQGRKGESDRHVFDLKPKHLLAGKRKSGSTSRR
;
A
#
# COMPACT_ATOMS: atom_id res chain seq x y z
N MET A 1 36.85 -30.79 20.11
CA MET A 1 38.29 -30.49 19.99
C MET A 1 38.58 -29.25 20.82
N ASN A 2 39.65 -29.19 21.61
CA ASN A 2 39.92 -28.02 22.46
C ASN A 2 40.45 -26.83 21.61
N PRO A 3 39.73 -25.70 21.52
CA PRO A 3 40.12 -24.56 20.70
C PRO A 3 41.43 -23.89 21.13
N LEU A 4 41.85 -24.10 22.37
CA LEU A 4 43.14 -23.62 22.89
C LEU A 4 44.34 -24.26 22.17
N LEU A 5 44.14 -25.38 21.47
CA LEU A 5 45.19 -26.10 20.72
C LEU A 5 45.36 -25.57 19.28
N TYR A 6 44.39 -24.82 18.75
CA TYR A 6 44.42 -24.33 17.37
C TYR A 6 45.66 -23.48 17.05
N PRO A 7 46.11 -22.56 17.94
CA PRO A 7 47.34 -21.80 17.71
C PRO A 7 48.58 -22.66 17.52
N ALA A 8 48.67 -23.84 18.16
CA ALA A 8 49.82 -24.73 18.01
C ALA A 8 49.91 -25.31 16.59
N VAL A 9 48.75 -25.63 16.00
CA VAL A 9 48.65 -26.11 14.61
C VAL A 9 48.89 -24.98 13.61
N ILE A 10 48.29 -23.80 13.83
CA ILE A 10 48.38 -22.66 12.90
C ILE A 10 49.81 -22.09 12.82
N LYS A 11 50.60 -22.15 13.90
CA LYS A 11 51.98 -21.63 13.94
C LYS A 11 52.98 -22.45 13.11
N GLN A 12 52.70 -23.72 12.81
CA GLN A 12 53.64 -24.64 12.15
C GLN A 12 53.61 -24.58 10.60
N GLY A 13 53.54 -23.37 10.04
CA GLY A 13 53.38 -23.17 8.59
C GLY A 13 54.52 -23.68 7.70
N LYS A 14 55.70 -23.99 8.25
CA LYS A 14 56.82 -24.61 7.51
C LYS A 14 56.68 -26.13 7.33
N GLN A 15 55.95 -26.78 8.24
CA GLN A 15 55.77 -28.24 8.27
C GLN A 15 54.38 -28.64 7.76
N LEU A 16 53.41 -27.73 7.90
CA LEU A 16 52.02 -27.86 7.49
C LEU A 16 51.73 -26.86 6.38
N ASP A 17 51.70 -27.31 5.13
CA ASP A 17 51.44 -26.47 3.96
C ASP A 17 49.97 -26.55 3.53
N PHE A 18 49.42 -25.44 3.07
CA PHE A 18 48.08 -25.41 2.45
C PHE A 18 48.16 -25.47 0.93
N HIS A 19 49.28 -25.03 0.36
CA HIS A 19 49.34 -24.69 -1.04
C HIS A 19 49.39 -25.92 -1.95
N GLU A 20 50.02 -27.01 -1.53
CA GLU A 20 49.95 -28.31 -2.23
C GLU A 20 48.50 -28.78 -2.42
N PHE A 21 47.69 -28.73 -1.36
CA PHE A 21 46.26 -29.05 -1.44
C PHE A 21 45.52 -28.08 -2.36
N SER A 22 45.76 -26.77 -2.19
CA SER A 22 45.11 -25.73 -3.00
C SER A 22 45.40 -25.87 -4.49
N ASP A 23 46.65 -26.15 -4.88
CA ASP A 23 47.05 -26.32 -6.29
C ASP A 23 46.43 -27.58 -6.90
N SER A 24 46.42 -28.69 -6.16
CA SER A 24 45.78 -29.93 -6.58
C SER A 24 44.26 -29.77 -6.74
N ALA A 25 43.59 -29.22 -5.73
CA ALA A 25 42.15 -29.01 -5.72
C ALA A 25 41.71 -28.00 -6.79
N ALA A 26 42.43 -26.89 -6.95
CA ALA A 26 42.11 -25.89 -7.97
C ALA A 26 42.30 -26.45 -9.38
N SER A 27 43.36 -27.23 -9.62
CA SER A 27 43.60 -27.86 -10.92
C SER A 27 42.52 -28.90 -11.27
N ALA A 28 42.17 -29.78 -10.33
CA ALA A 28 41.11 -30.76 -10.52
C ALA A 28 39.75 -30.09 -10.82
N THR A 29 39.43 -29.03 -10.07
CA THR A 29 38.13 -28.38 -10.12
C THR A 29 37.96 -27.49 -11.35
N PHE A 30 38.88 -26.54 -11.55
CA PHE A 30 38.74 -25.50 -12.57
C PHE A 30 39.44 -25.84 -13.89
N GLY A 31 40.38 -26.79 -13.88
CA GLY A 31 41.05 -27.30 -15.08
C GLY A 31 42.29 -26.52 -15.52
N PHE A 32 42.80 -25.59 -14.71
CA PHE A 32 44.07 -24.90 -14.96
C PHE A 32 45.27 -25.61 -14.30
N PRO A 33 46.49 -25.48 -14.83
CA PRO A 33 47.70 -26.07 -14.22
C PRO A 33 48.08 -25.42 -12.88
N ALA A 34 48.76 -26.17 -12.01
CA ALA A 34 49.19 -25.69 -10.69
C ALA A 34 49.99 -24.37 -10.76
N VAL A 35 49.57 -23.41 -9.94
CA VAL A 35 50.04 -22.00 -10.00
C VAL A 35 51.47 -21.85 -9.47
N ARG A 36 51.91 -22.75 -8.60
CA ARG A 36 53.26 -22.78 -8.02
C ARG A 36 54.21 -23.76 -8.69
N SER A 37 53.87 -24.26 -9.88
CA SER A 37 54.76 -25.15 -10.63
C SER A 37 56.01 -24.40 -11.13
N GLU A 38 57.12 -25.13 -11.30
CA GLU A 38 58.37 -24.59 -11.90
C GLU A 38 58.16 -23.97 -13.30
N LYS A 39 57.03 -24.29 -13.95
CA LYS A 39 56.63 -23.77 -15.25
C LYS A 39 56.23 -22.29 -15.24
N PHE A 40 55.86 -21.72 -14.09
CA PHE A 40 55.37 -20.34 -13.98
C PHE A 40 56.11 -19.57 -12.86
N PRO A 41 57.40 -19.24 -13.04
CA PRO A 41 58.13 -18.45 -12.05
C PRO A 41 57.46 -17.08 -11.86
N SER A 42 57.28 -16.67 -10.60
CA SER A 42 56.63 -15.42 -10.14
C SER A 42 55.09 -15.30 -10.23
N LEU A 43 54.38 -16.22 -10.91
CA LEU A 43 52.92 -16.14 -11.07
C LEU A 43 52.16 -16.11 -9.74
N SER A 44 52.58 -16.93 -8.78
CA SER A 44 51.97 -16.97 -7.43
C SER A 44 52.09 -15.64 -6.69
N GLU A 45 53.20 -14.93 -6.85
CA GLU A 45 53.43 -13.63 -6.22
C GLU A 45 52.59 -12.53 -6.89
N GLN A 46 52.48 -12.55 -8.22
CA GLN A 46 51.64 -11.63 -8.98
C GLN A 46 50.15 -11.81 -8.62
N ILE A 47 49.69 -13.06 -8.52
CA ILE A 47 48.34 -13.38 -8.05
C ILE A 47 48.13 -12.87 -6.62
N GLN A 48 49.10 -13.06 -5.73
CA GLN A 48 48.99 -12.57 -4.35
C GLN A 48 48.93 -11.04 -4.29
N LYS A 49 49.68 -10.32 -5.14
CA LYS A 49 49.60 -8.86 -5.29
C LYS A 49 48.23 -8.41 -5.78
N SER A 50 47.59 -9.15 -6.70
CA SER A 50 46.25 -8.81 -7.17
C SER A 50 45.21 -8.77 -6.04
N PHE A 51 45.33 -9.64 -5.03
CA PHE A 51 44.41 -9.68 -3.89
C PHE A 51 44.47 -8.41 -3.01
N LEU A 52 45.55 -7.62 -3.10
CA LEU A 52 45.62 -6.32 -2.42
C LEU A 52 44.51 -5.37 -2.90
N LEU A 53 43.99 -5.57 -4.12
CA LEU A 53 42.89 -4.78 -4.70
C LEU A 53 41.52 -5.10 -4.10
N LEU A 54 41.40 -6.17 -3.30
CA LEU A 54 40.18 -6.55 -2.58
C LEU A 54 40.17 -6.06 -1.12
N GLN A 55 41.12 -5.21 -0.73
CA GLN A 55 41.27 -4.69 0.63
C GLN A 55 41.76 -3.24 0.64
N GLY A 56 41.69 -2.57 1.80
CA GLY A 56 42.18 -1.20 1.97
C GLY A 56 41.44 -0.17 1.12
N SER A 57 42.15 0.86 0.65
CA SER A 57 41.56 1.97 -0.12
C SER A 57 41.01 1.55 -1.49
N SER A 58 41.56 0.51 -2.10
CA SER A 58 41.08 -0.05 -3.38
C SER A 58 39.64 -0.58 -3.28
N LEU A 59 39.19 -0.94 -2.07
CA LEU A 59 37.85 -1.45 -1.82
C LEU A 59 36.75 -0.39 -2.02
N ASN A 60 37.06 0.90 -1.85
CA ASN A 60 36.06 1.97 -1.96
C ASN A 60 35.39 2.00 -3.35
N SER A 61 36.15 1.74 -4.41
CA SER A 61 35.60 1.66 -5.78
C SER A 61 34.65 0.46 -5.94
N LEU A 62 34.99 -0.68 -5.34
CA LEU A 62 34.18 -1.89 -5.38
C LEU A 62 32.89 -1.74 -4.56
N ILE A 63 32.96 -1.12 -3.37
CA ILE A 63 31.78 -0.80 -2.54
C ILE A 63 30.82 0.09 -3.34
N HIS A 64 31.34 1.17 -3.94
CA HIS A 64 30.52 2.07 -4.75
C HIS A 64 29.83 1.35 -5.93
N LYS A 65 30.58 0.52 -6.67
CA LYS A 65 30.05 -0.27 -7.79
C LYS A 65 29.01 -1.30 -7.31
N MET A 66 29.25 -1.95 -6.17
CA MET A 66 28.33 -2.93 -5.58
C MET A 66 27.00 -2.29 -5.21
N MET A 67 27.01 -1.19 -4.45
CA MET A 67 25.78 -0.51 -4.05
C MET A 67 24.95 -0.08 -5.27
N LYS A 68 25.59 0.54 -6.27
CA LYS A 68 24.90 0.93 -7.52
C LYS A 68 24.30 -0.26 -8.26
N SER A 69 24.99 -1.40 -8.25
CA SER A 69 24.50 -2.61 -8.89
C SER A 69 23.28 -3.16 -8.16
N LEU A 70 23.33 -3.24 -6.82
CA LEU A 70 22.20 -3.66 -5.98
C LEU A 70 20.98 -2.74 -6.13
N GLN A 71 21.19 -1.42 -6.07
CA GLN A 71 20.14 -0.41 -6.30
C GLN A 71 19.44 -0.64 -7.64
N LEU A 72 20.22 -0.76 -8.72
CA LEU A 72 19.68 -0.92 -10.07
C LEU A 72 18.90 -2.24 -10.22
N ILE A 73 19.41 -3.34 -9.66
CA ILE A 73 18.75 -4.66 -9.75
C ILE A 73 17.41 -4.64 -8.99
N LEU A 74 17.42 -4.20 -7.73
CA LEU A 74 16.21 -4.15 -6.90
C LEU A 74 15.19 -3.15 -7.47
N GLN A 75 15.61 -1.98 -7.91
CA GLN A 75 14.74 -1.01 -8.58
C GLN A 75 14.09 -1.60 -9.84
N GLN A 76 14.84 -2.31 -10.68
CA GLN A 76 14.28 -2.93 -11.87
C GLN A 76 13.22 -4.00 -11.56
N ASP A 77 13.40 -4.75 -10.47
CA ASP A 77 12.48 -5.83 -10.10
C ASP A 77 11.21 -5.34 -9.39
N PHE A 78 11.26 -4.18 -8.72
CA PHE A 78 10.14 -3.65 -7.92
C PHE A 78 9.47 -2.39 -8.52
N LEU A 79 10.18 -1.52 -9.25
CA LEU A 79 9.60 -0.31 -9.87
C LEU A 79 8.97 -0.55 -11.25
N SER A 80 9.32 -1.63 -11.95
CA SER A 80 8.71 -1.97 -13.26
C SER A 80 7.24 -2.39 -13.16
N SER A 81 6.70 -2.59 -11.95
CA SER A 81 5.28 -2.85 -11.69
C SER A 81 4.49 -1.62 -11.22
N HIS A 82 5.03 -0.40 -11.33
CA HIS A 82 4.27 0.84 -11.13
C HIS A 82 3.38 1.17 -12.34
N GLU A 83 2.57 0.20 -12.79
CA GLU A 83 1.38 0.50 -13.58
C GLU A 83 0.25 0.86 -12.61
N ALA A 84 0.09 2.16 -12.39
CA ALA A 84 -1.13 2.82 -11.90
C ALA A 84 -1.82 2.24 -10.65
N GLY A 85 -1.47 2.77 -9.47
CA GLY A 85 -2.44 3.03 -8.39
C GLY A 85 -3.11 1.83 -7.72
N ARG A 86 -2.54 0.62 -7.80
CA ARG A 86 -2.89 -0.49 -6.91
C ARG A 86 -1.89 -0.55 -5.76
N ASP A 87 -2.40 -0.75 -4.55
CA ASP A 87 -1.60 -1.03 -3.36
C ASP A 87 -0.54 -2.11 -3.69
N CYS A 88 0.69 -1.93 -3.22
CA CYS A 88 1.78 -2.89 -3.42
C CYS A 88 1.35 -4.30 -2.97
N GLU A 89 1.01 -5.17 -3.92
CA GLU A 89 0.66 -6.56 -3.63
C GLU A 89 1.91 -7.30 -3.11
N TRP A 90 1.78 -7.96 -1.97
CA TRP A 90 2.79 -8.85 -1.41
C TRP A 90 3.15 -9.95 -2.42
N ARG A 91 4.43 -10.13 -2.73
CA ARG A 91 4.93 -11.23 -3.57
C ARG A 91 5.50 -12.36 -2.71
N GLN A 92 5.21 -13.61 -3.08
CA GLN A 92 5.79 -14.80 -2.46
C GLN A 92 6.92 -15.35 -3.34
N GLU A 93 8.12 -15.49 -2.78
CA GLU A 93 9.31 -16.05 -3.45
C GLU A 93 10.13 -16.86 -2.43
N GLY A 94 10.93 -17.82 -2.90
CA GLY A 94 11.88 -18.55 -2.06
C GLY A 94 13.03 -17.63 -1.61
N LEU A 95 13.31 -17.56 -0.30
CA LEU A 95 14.32 -16.64 0.24
C LEU A 95 15.74 -16.90 -0.32
N TYR A 96 16.13 -18.17 -0.48
CA TYR A 96 17.43 -18.51 -1.08
C TYR A 96 17.48 -18.11 -2.56
N GLU A 97 16.41 -18.35 -3.31
CA GLU A 97 16.31 -17.98 -4.73
C GLU A 97 16.38 -16.47 -4.91
N PHE A 98 15.74 -15.70 -4.03
CA PHE A 98 15.85 -14.24 -3.99
C PHE A 98 17.30 -13.78 -3.77
N CYS A 99 17.97 -14.30 -2.73
CA CYS A 99 19.38 -13.97 -2.47
C CYS A 99 20.29 -14.38 -3.64
N GLU A 100 20.11 -15.59 -4.17
CA GLU A 100 20.85 -16.11 -5.33
C GLU A 100 20.66 -15.20 -6.54
N ARG A 101 19.43 -14.77 -6.82
CA ARG A 101 19.09 -13.95 -7.97
C ARG A 101 19.73 -12.58 -7.92
N VAL A 102 19.56 -11.88 -6.80
CA VAL A 102 20.07 -10.52 -6.61
C VAL A 102 21.60 -10.52 -6.51
N MET A 103 22.17 -11.36 -5.65
CA MET A 103 23.61 -11.34 -5.37
C MET A 103 24.42 -11.85 -6.56
N PHE A 104 24.00 -12.93 -7.22
CA PHE A 104 24.76 -13.45 -8.36
C PHE A 104 24.95 -12.39 -9.45
N GLU A 105 23.90 -11.63 -9.78
CA GLU A 105 23.98 -10.57 -10.78
C GLU A 105 24.79 -9.36 -10.26
N ALA A 106 24.57 -8.94 -9.02
CA ALA A 106 25.27 -7.80 -8.42
C ALA A 106 26.79 -8.05 -8.34
N THR A 107 27.22 -9.24 -7.87
CA THR A 107 28.63 -9.61 -7.77
C THR A 107 29.27 -9.76 -9.14
N LEU A 108 28.57 -10.39 -10.10
CA LEU A 108 29.06 -10.56 -11.47
C LEU A 108 29.34 -9.21 -12.13
N VAL A 109 28.37 -8.29 -12.09
CA VAL A 109 28.49 -6.95 -12.67
C VAL A 109 29.55 -6.11 -11.95
N THR A 110 29.66 -6.24 -10.63
CA THR A 110 30.63 -5.49 -9.84
C THR A 110 32.07 -5.90 -10.12
N LEU A 111 32.33 -7.21 -10.19
CA LEU A 111 33.69 -7.73 -10.38
C LEU A 111 34.10 -7.75 -11.85
N TYR A 112 33.27 -8.31 -12.73
CA TYR A 112 33.64 -8.61 -14.11
C TYR A 112 33.17 -7.52 -15.10
N GLY A 113 32.22 -6.68 -14.72
CA GLY A 113 31.67 -5.64 -15.59
C GLY A 113 30.42 -6.10 -16.36
N ARG A 114 30.01 -5.32 -17.38
CA ARG A 114 28.79 -5.58 -18.16
C ARG A 114 29.12 -6.11 -19.56
N PRO A 115 28.49 -7.22 -20.01
CA PRO A 115 28.72 -7.75 -21.36
C PRO A 115 28.12 -6.84 -22.46
N PRO A 116 28.64 -6.90 -23.70
CA PRO A 116 28.43 -5.91 -24.79
C PRO A 116 27.00 -5.85 -25.36
N ASN A 117 26.20 -6.92 -25.28
CA ASN A 117 24.88 -7.01 -25.91
C ASN A 117 23.70 -6.55 -25.03
N ILE A 118 23.95 -5.67 -24.05
CA ILE A 118 22.94 -5.12 -23.15
C ILE A 118 22.83 -3.61 -23.38
N ASN A 119 22.29 -3.21 -24.54
CA ASN A 119 21.91 -1.82 -24.78
C ASN A 119 20.48 -1.54 -24.31
N THR A 120 20.24 -0.30 -23.91
CA THR A 120 19.14 0.26 -23.11
C THR A 120 17.80 0.37 -23.83
N ASP A 121 17.30 -0.71 -24.44
CA ASP A 121 15.94 -0.76 -25.00
C ASP A 121 15.08 -1.80 -24.27
N VAL A 122 13.77 -1.55 -24.17
CA VAL A 122 12.82 -2.33 -23.36
C VAL A 122 12.78 -3.83 -23.74
N GLY A 123 13.07 -4.18 -24.99
CA GLY A 123 13.22 -5.57 -25.46
C GLY A 123 14.53 -6.26 -25.06
N ALA A 124 15.60 -5.50 -24.77
CA ALA A 124 16.90 -6.02 -24.35
C ALA A 124 16.91 -6.52 -22.89
N ASN A 125 15.96 -6.05 -22.06
CA ASN A 125 15.89 -6.42 -20.65
C ASN A 125 15.49 -7.89 -20.45
N MET A 126 14.65 -8.43 -21.34
CA MET A 126 14.25 -9.84 -21.31
C MET A 126 15.38 -10.78 -21.75
N HIS A 127 16.14 -10.41 -22.80
CA HIS A 127 17.32 -11.15 -23.24
C HIS A 127 18.47 -11.11 -22.21
N ARG A 128 18.70 -9.96 -21.55
CA ARG A 128 19.63 -9.84 -20.42
C ARG A 128 19.28 -10.81 -19.29
N LYS A 129 18.03 -10.76 -18.81
CA LYS A 129 17.57 -11.63 -17.72
C LYS A 129 17.71 -13.11 -18.10
N SER A 130 17.36 -13.47 -19.34
CA SER A 130 17.50 -14.85 -19.84
C SER A 130 18.96 -15.33 -19.87
N TRP A 131 19.92 -14.51 -20.30
CA TRP A 131 21.33 -14.89 -20.35
C TRP A 131 21.93 -15.04 -18.95
N ILE A 132 21.69 -14.07 -18.06
CA ILE A 132 22.18 -14.10 -16.67
C ILE A 132 21.60 -15.31 -15.93
N ASN A 133 20.31 -15.61 -16.12
CA ASN A 133 19.69 -16.79 -15.54
C ASN A 133 20.33 -18.09 -16.03
N THR A 134 20.61 -18.20 -17.34
CA THR A 134 21.29 -19.39 -17.90
C THR A 134 22.69 -19.57 -17.32
N LEU A 135 23.44 -18.48 -17.16
CA LEU A 135 24.76 -18.51 -16.54
C LEU A 135 24.68 -18.92 -15.06
N ARG A 136 23.73 -18.34 -14.31
CA ARG A 136 23.46 -18.68 -12.90
C ARG A 136 23.12 -20.17 -12.74
N ASP A 137 22.24 -20.71 -13.57
CA ASP A 137 21.85 -22.12 -13.54
C ASP A 137 23.04 -23.05 -13.80
N ASN A 138 23.91 -22.67 -14.73
CA ASN A 138 25.15 -23.41 -14.99
C ASN A 138 26.09 -23.37 -13.79
N PHE A 139 26.25 -22.20 -13.15
CA PHE A 139 27.03 -22.09 -11.91
C PHE A 139 26.47 -22.94 -10.79
N LYS A 140 25.15 -22.92 -10.56
CA LYS A 140 24.48 -23.74 -9.54
C LYS A 140 24.71 -25.24 -9.74
N LYS A 141 24.57 -25.71 -10.98
CA LYS A 141 24.83 -27.12 -11.33
C LYS A 141 26.30 -27.50 -11.16
N PHE A 142 27.22 -26.57 -11.44
CA PHE A 142 28.65 -26.78 -11.22
C PHE A 142 29.01 -26.80 -9.73
N ASP A 143 28.48 -25.84 -8.96
CA ASP A 143 28.72 -25.70 -7.51
C ASP A 143 28.19 -26.91 -6.72
N ALA A 144 27.04 -27.47 -7.11
CA ALA A 144 26.53 -28.70 -6.52
C ALA A 144 27.50 -29.89 -6.63
N MET A 145 28.37 -29.91 -7.65
CA MET A 145 29.37 -30.96 -7.89
C MET A 145 30.76 -30.57 -7.37
N PHE A 146 30.94 -29.34 -6.88
CA PHE A 146 32.21 -28.80 -6.39
C PHE A 146 32.82 -29.63 -5.24
N PRO A 147 32.05 -30.11 -4.22
CA PRO A 147 32.62 -30.96 -3.18
C PRO A 147 33.19 -32.28 -3.71
N LEU A 148 32.56 -32.87 -4.73
CA LEU A 148 33.02 -34.12 -5.36
C LEU A 148 34.31 -33.90 -6.16
N LEU A 149 34.43 -32.75 -6.83
CA LEU A 149 35.65 -32.35 -7.55
C LEU A 149 36.82 -32.11 -6.57
N ILE A 150 36.56 -31.45 -5.44
CA ILE A 150 37.57 -31.27 -4.37
C ILE A 150 37.97 -32.62 -3.75
N ALA A 151 37.03 -33.55 -3.60
CA ALA A 151 37.31 -34.90 -3.10
C ALA A 151 38.13 -35.76 -4.08
N GLY A 152 38.47 -35.25 -5.27
CA GLY A 152 39.30 -35.94 -6.26
C GLY A 152 38.54 -36.89 -7.18
N ILE A 153 37.20 -36.83 -7.19
CA ILE A 153 36.40 -37.65 -8.12
C ILE A 153 36.62 -37.14 -9.55
N PRO A 154 37.04 -38.00 -10.51
CA PRO A 154 37.25 -37.58 -11.88
C PRO A 154 36.00 -36.94 -12.49
N ILE A 155 36.15 -35.76 -13.11
CA ILE A 155 35.03 -35.01 -13.72
C ILE A 155 34.29 -35.80 -14.82
N SER A 156 34.93 -36.81 -15.41
CA SER A 156 34.30 -37.73 -16.37
C SER A 156 33.17 -38.56 -15.76
N LEU A 157 33.18 -38.80 -14.45
CA LEU A 157 32.15 -39.54 -13.72
C LEU A 157 30.99 -38.64 -13.27
N LEU A 158 31.14 -37.31 -13.38
CA LEU A 158 30.17 -36.33 -12.87
C LEU A 158 29.21 -35.83 -13.96
N GLY A 159 28.78 -36.72 -14.86
CA GLY A 159 27.78 -36.44 -15.89
C GLY A 159 28.07 -35.19 -16.75
N ARG A 160 27.13 -34.24 -16.78
CA ARG A 160 27.24 -33.01 -17.62
C ARG A 160 28.21 -31.96 -17.06
N THR A 161 28.80 -32.17 -15.88
CA THR A 161 29.69 -31.20 -15.20
C THR A 161 30.86 -30.76 -16.07
N LYS A 162 31.46 -31.69 -16.84
CA LYS A 162 32.54 -31.35 -17.79
C LYS A 162 32.09 -30.35 -18.86
N SER A 163 30.89 -30.55 -19.42
CA SER A 163 30.31 -29.66 -20.43
C SER A 163 29.95 -28.30 -19.82
N ILE A 164 29.34 -28.30 -18.63
CA ILE A 164 28.98 -27.08 -17.91
C ILE A 164 30.24 -26.27 -17.57
N ARG A 165 31.30 -26.91 -17.07
CA ARG A 165 32.58 -26.24 -16.81
C ARG A 165 33.12 -25.57 -18.08
N LYS A 166 33.08 -26.26 -19.22
CA LYS A 166 33.52 -25.72 -20.51
C LYS A 166 32.69 -24.49 -20.94
N GLN A 167 31.36 -24.54 -20.78
CA GLN A 167 30.47 -23.41 -21.07
C GLN A 167 30.78 -22.21 -20.17
N ILE A 168 30.99 -22.42 -18.87
CA ILE A 168 31.35 -21.34 -17.95
C ILE A 168 32.74 -20.78 -18.30
N ASN A 169 33.74 -21.63 -18.59
CA ASN A 169 35.08 -21.17 -18.99
C ASN A 169 35.04 -20.33 -20.26
N GLN A 170 34.21 -20.69 -21.25
CA GLN A 170 34.02 -19.90 -22.46
C GLN A 170 33.52 -18.49 -22.17
N VAL A 171 32.63 -18.31 -21.20
CA VAL A 171 32.09 -16.98 -20.83
C VAL A 171 33.18 -16.09 -20.22
N PHE A 172 34.01 -16.64 -19.35
CA PHE A 172 35.10 -15.91 -18.67
C PHE A 172 36.44 -15.99 -19.41
N HIS A 173 36.44 -16.39 -20.68
CA HIS A 173 37.65 -16.42 -21.47
C HIS A 173 38.13 -14.98 -21.74
N PRO A 174 39.44 -14.67 -21.67
CA PRO A 174 39.95 -13.30 -21.84
C PRO A 174 39.49 -12.60 -23.12
N GLN A 175 39.33 -13.34 -24.23
CA GLN A 175 38.81 -12.79 -25.48
C GLN A 175 37.35 -12.36 -25.38
N SER A 176 36.51 -13.16 -24.71
CA SER A 176 35.09 -12.84 -24.49
C SER A 176 34.91 -11.69 -23.50
N MET A 177 35.78 -11.61 -22.49
CA MET A 177 35.77 -10.53 -21.51
C MET A 177 36.35 -9.22 -22.03
N ALA A 178 37.16 -9.23 -23.10
CA ALA A 178 37.69 -8.01 -23.72
C ALA A 178 36.58 -7.09 -24.26
N GLU A 179 35.42 -7.67 -24.59
CA GLU A 179 34.24 -6.93 -25.04
C GLU A 179 33.40 -6.37 -23.87
N TRP A 180 33.72 -6.72 -22.62
CA TRP A 180 32.96 -6.31 -21.44
C TRP A 180 33.36 -4.91 -21.01
N THR A 181 32.39 -4.15 -20.52
CA THR A 181 32.59 -2.76 -20.11
C THR A 181 32.78 -2.65 -18.60
N SER A 182 33.78 -1.84 -18.21
CA SER A 182 34.05 -1.45 -16.82
C SER A 182 34.35 -2.58 -15.81
N PRO A 183 35.23 -3.56 -16.13
CA PRO A 183 35.68 -4.56 -15.15
C PRO A 183 36.29 -3.90 -13.91
N SER A 184 36.33 -4.64 -12.79
CA SER A 184 37.04 -4.18 -11.59
C SER A 184 38.56 -4.19 -11.81
N GLY A 185 39.29 -3.35 -11.09
CA GLY A 185 40.76 -3.36 -11.12
C GLY A 185 41.34 -4.73 -10.74
N PHE A 186 40.67 -5.48 -9.87
CA PHE A 186 41.05 -6.85 -9.52
C PHE A 186 40.97 -7.81 -10.71
N ILE A 187 39.84 -7.81 -11.43
CA ILE A 187 39.68 -8.66 -12.61
C ILE A 187 40.61 -8.22 -13.74
N GLN A 188 40.78 -6.91 -13.95
CA GLN A 188 41.72 -6.39 -14.95
C GLN A 188 43.15 -6.89 -14.69
N ALA A 189 43.64 -6.73 -13.46
CA ALA A 189 44.98 -7.21 -13.09
C ALA A 189 45.13 -8.73 -13.31
N ARG A 190 44.07 -9.51 -13.05
CA ARG A 190 44.10 -10.96 -13.32
C ARG A 190 44.13 -11.27 -14.81
N VAL A 191 43.32 -10.59 -15.62
CA VAL A 191 43.34 -10.75 -17.09
C VAL A 191 44.72 -10.42 -17.64
N ASP A 192 45.33 -9.33 -17.19
CA ASP A 192 46.68 -8.90 -17.64
C ASP A 192 47.77 -9.93 -17.27
N ILE A 193 47.65 -10.57 -16.10
CA ILE A 193 48.56 -11.66 -15.68
C ILE A 193 48.36 -12.88 -16.57
N PHE A 194 47.12 -13.30 -16.79
CA PHE A 194 46.83 -14.53 -17.52
C PHE A 194 47.07 -14.43 -19.03
N GLN A 195 47.00 -13.23 -19.62
CA GLN A 195 47.40 -13.00 -21.00
C GLN A 195 48.91 -13.23 -21.24
N GLN A 196 49.74 -13.16 -20.21
CA GLN A 196 51.19 -13.43 -20.33
C GLN A 196 51.51 -14.93 -20.50
N TYR A 197 50.54 -15.82 -20.25
CA TYR A 197 50.74 -17.26 -20.26
C TYR A 197 49.68 -17.97 -21.11
N ASP A 198 50.07 -18.50 -22.27
CA ASP A 198 49.15 -19.15 -23.22
C ASP A 198 48.37 -20.35 -22.66
N THR A 199 48.90 -21.01 -21.62
CA THR A 199 48.31 -22.17 -20.95
C THR A 199 47.32 -21.82 -19.83
N LEU A 200 47.17 -20.53 -19.46
CA LEU A 200 46.36 -20.08 -18.32
C LEU A 200 45.18 -19.20 -18.73
N LYS A 201 44.49 -19.56 -19.84
CA LYS A 201 43.35 -18.78 -20.37
C LYS A 201 42.03 -18.94 -19.60
N ASP A 202 42.03 -19.69 -18.50
CA ASP A 202 40.84 -19.93 -17.65
C ASP A 202 40.94 -19.10 -16.35
N LEU A 203 40.02 -18.15 -16.16
CA LEU A 203 40.00 -17.23 -15.01
C LEU A 203 39.37 -17.86 -13.75
N ASP A 204 39.89 -17.47 -12.57
CA ASP A 204 39.30 -17.78 -11.26
C ASP A 204 37.86 -17.26 -11.13
N LYS A 205 36.98 -18.08 -10.54
CA LYS A 205 35.54 -17.83 -10.38
C LYS A 205 35.19 -17.65 -8.89
N ALA A 206 34.74 -16.46 -8.49
CA ALA A 206 34.75 -16.05 -7.08
C ALA A 206 33.38 -15.73 -6.44
N VAL A 207 32.27 -16.38 -6.84
CA VAL A 207 30.91 -15.96 -6.42
C VAL A 207 30.11 -16.97 -5.56
N GLY A 208 30.65 -18.17 -5.29
CA GLY A 208 29.86 -19.25 -4.66
C GLY A 208 29.42 -18.99 -3.21
N ASN A 209 30.33 -18.58 -2.32
CA ASN A 209 30.06 -18.59 -0.87
C ASN A 209 29.31 -17.38 -0.33
N THR A 210 29.26 -16.24 -1.04
CA THR A 210 28.56 -15.04 -0.54
C THR A 210 27.04 -15.23 -0.57
N ILE A 211 26.50 -15.92 -1.58
CA ILE A 211 25.06 -16.18 -1.73
C ILE A 211 24.46 -16.89 -0.50
N PRO A 212 24.97 -18.06 -0.07
CA PRO A 212 24.45 -18.74 1.12
C PRO A 212 24.66 -17.92 2.39
N ALA A 213 25.73 -17.12 2.48
CA ALA A 213 25.92 -16.19 3.60
C ALA A 213 24.83 -15.11 3.64
N CYS A 214 24.49 -14.49 2.50
CA CYS A 214 23.39 -13.53 2.40
C CYS A 214 22.07 -14.16 2.83
N PHE A 215 21.79 -15.38 2.37
CA PHE A 215 20.60 -16.13 2.75
C PHE A 215 20.51 -16.35 4.25
N TRP A 216 21.56 -16.88 4.89
CA TRP A 216 21.53 -17.18 6.33
C TRP A 216 21.42 -15.90 7.17
N CYS A 217 22.15 -14.84 6.81
CA CYS A 217 22.03 -13.55 7.49
C CYS A 217 20.61 -13.00 7.41
N LEU A 218 20.01 -12.99 6.21
CA LEU A 218 18.66 -12.48 6.02
C LEU A 218 17.62 -13.37 6.73
N TYR A 219 17.74 -14.69 6.64
CA TYR A 219 16.86 -15.64 7.32
C TYR A 219 16.87 -15.47 8.84
N HIS A 220 18.05 -15.39 9.46
CA HIS A 220 18.17 -15.23 10.90
C HIS A 220 17.67 -13.87 11.39
N LEU A 221 17.91 -12.80 10.62
CA LEU A 221 17.32 -11.49 10.88
C LEU A 221 15.79 -11.55 10.81
N LEU A 222 15.21 -12.01 9.71
CA LEU A 222 13.76 -12.08 9.52
C LEU A 222 13.05 -13.03 10.51
N SER A 223 13.78 -14.03 11.04
CA SER A 223 13.28 -14.92 12.09
C SER A 223 13.26 -14.26 13.48
N ASN A 224 13.89 -13.10 13.64
CA ASN A 224 13.96 -12.36 14.89
C ASN A 224 13.53 -10.89 14.70
N PRO A 225 12.25 -10.55 14.97
CA PRO A 225 11.72 -9.21 14.76
C PRO A 225 12.48 -8.10 15.51
N GLN A 226 12.99 -8.41 16.71
CA GLN A 226 13.80 -7.47 17.48
C GLN A 226 15.13 -7.17 16.79
N ALA A 227 15.74 -8.19 16.16
CA ALA A 227 16.98 -8.02 15.40
C ALA A 227 16.75 -7.14 14.17
N VAL A 228 15.66 -7.35 13.42
CA VAL A 228 15.31 -6.51 12.25
C VAL A 228 15.13 -5.06 12.67
N SER A 229 14.30 -4.80 13.69
CA SER A 229 14.03 -3.44 14.18
C SER A 229 15.31 -2.74 14.66
N THR A 230 16.15 -3.42 15.43
CA THR A 230 17.41 -2.84 15.93
C THR A 230 18.38 -2.51 14.80
N VAL A 231 18.51 -3.39 13.81
CA VAL A 231 19.39 -3.19 12.66
C VAL A 231 18.84 -2.10 11.72
N GLN A 232 17.53 -2.06 11.48
CA GLN A 232 16.90 -0.99 10.70
C GLN A 232 17.11 0.39 11.34
N GLU A 233 16.93 0.50 12.66
CA GLU A 233 17.23 1.74 13.38
C GLU A 233 18.71 2.14 13.25
N GLU A 234 19.64 1.18 13.36
CA GLU A 234 21.07 1.43 13.19
C GLU A 234 21.39 1.95 11.77
N ILE A 235 20.76 1.36 10.74
CA ILE A 235 20.90 1.78 9.35
C ILE A 235 20.30 3.18 9.14
N MET A 236 19.10 3.46 9.66
CA MET A 236 18.46 4.77 9.54
C MET A 236 19.32 5.88 10.17
N ARG A 237 19.90 5.64 11.35
CA ARG A 237 20.81 6.59 12.00
C ARG A 237 22.07 6.90 11.16
N MET A 238 22.54 5.95 10.34
CA MET A 238 23.68 6.17 9.45
C MET A 238 23.36 7.17 8.32
N PHE A 239 22.13 7.14 7.79
CA PHE A 239 21.68 8.01 6.71
C PHE A 239 21.06 9.35 7.18
N GLY A 240 20.74 9.47 8.47
CA GLY A 240 20.16 10.68 9.09
C GLY A 240 18.65 10.83 8.82
N ASP A 241 18.10 12.04 9.03
CA ASP A 241 16.68 12.38 8.76
C ASP A 241 16.31 12.44 7.26
N LYS A 242 17.09 11.78 6.40
CA LYS A 242 16.83 11.72 4.97
C LYS A 242 15.69 10.72 4.71
N ASP A 243 14.79 11.12 3.84
CA ASP A 243 13.68 10.27 3.38
C ASP A 243 14.22 8.94 2.81
N PRO A 244 13.67 7.76 3.13
CA PRO A 244 14.11 6.48 2.58
C PRO A 244 14.18 6.46 1.05
N GLU A 245 13.30 7.20 0.35
CA GLU A 245 13.36 7.37 -1.11
C GLU A 245 14.59 8.15 -1.62
N SER A 246 15.18 9.00 -0.80
CA SER A 246 16.41 9.74 -1.12
C SER A 246 17.65 8.85 -1.02
N ILE A 247 17.69 7.94 -0.03
CA ILE A 247 18.73 6.90 0.13
C ILE A 247 18.78 6.01 -1.12
N LEU A 248 17.63 5.81 -1.78
CA LEU A 248 17.48 4.93 -2.92
C LEU A 248 18.09 5.45 -4.22
N ASN A 249 18.23 6.77 -4.38
CA ASN A 249 18.49 7.37 -5.68
C ASN A 249 19.86 8.04 -5.83
N GLN A 250 20.55 8.41 -4.74
CA GLN A 250 21.74 9.26 -4.86
C GLN A 250 22.92 8.90 -3.93
N ASP A 251 22.68 8.43 -2.70
CA ASP A 251 23.77 8.24 -1.73
C ASP A 251 24.23 6.78 -1.65
N THR A 252 25.53 6.58 -1.82
CA THR A 252 26.21 5.28 -1.64
C THR A 252 26.96 5.33 -0.31
N PRO A 253 26.80 4.34 0.59
CA PRO A 253 27.46 4.39 1.88
C PRO A 253 28.97 4.26 1.70
N THR A 254 29.72 5.09 2.43
CA THR A 254 31.18 4.97 2.45
C THR A 254 31.60 3.76 3.28
N ARG A 255 32.84 3.29 3.07
CA ARG A 255 33.41 2.21 3.86
C ARG A 255 33.41 2.52 5.35
N GLU A 256 33.75 3.75 5.73
CA GLU A 256 33.77 4.21 7.12
C GLU A 256 32.37 4.22 7.75
N GLN A 257 31.32 4.44 6.96
CA GLN A 257 29.93 4.34 7.43
C GLN A 257 29.51 2.89 7.65
N LEU A 258 29.86 1.98 6.74
CA LEU A 258 29.57 0.55 6.89
C LEU A 258 30.32 -0.09 8.07
N GLU A 259 31.51 0.40 8.40
CA GLU A 259 32.29 -0.02 9.58
C GLU A 259 31.64 0.38 10.92
N LYS A 260 30.74 1.37 10.92
CA LYS A 260 30.02 1.83 12.13
C LYS A 260 28.74 1.04 12.43
N LEU A 261 28.32 0.11 11.56
CA LEU A 261 27.15 -0.72 11.75
C LEU A 261 27.48 -1.93 12.65
N ILE A 262 27.51 -1.70 13.95
CA ILE A 262 27.98 -2.66 14.95
C ILE A 262 26.98 -3.81 15.13
N HIS A 263 25.68 -3.51 15.20
CA HIS A 263 24.64 -4.54 15.36
C HIS A 263 24.47 -5.34 14.08
N LEU A 264 24.53 -4.71 12.90
CA LEU A 264 24.52 -5.43 11.63
C LEU A 264 25.74 -6.36 11.51
N GLU A 265 26.94 -5.88 11.88
CA GLU A 265 28.14 -6.71 11.85
C GLU A 265 28.07 -7.87 12.84
N SER A 266 27.54 -7.64 14.04
CA SER A 266 27.29 -8.70 15.03
C SER A 266 26.28 -9.74 14.51
N ALA A 267 25.19 -9.30 13.88
CA ALA A 267 24.20 -10.19 13.27
C ALA A 267 24.79 -11.04 12.14
N ILE A 268 25.63 -10.45 11.28
CA ILE A 268 26.37 -11.18 10.24
C ILE A 268 27.32 -12.20 10.88
N ASN A 269 28.11 -11.78 11.87
CA ASN A 269 29.07 -12.67 12.53
C ASN A 269 28.38 -13.84 13.24
N GLU A 270 27.25 -13.61 13.89
CA GLU A 270 26.43 -14.66 14.50
C GLU A 270 25.83 -15.61 13.46
N SER A 271 25.30 -15.06 12.37
CA SER A 271 24.74 -15.86 11.28
C SER A 271 25.82 -16.77 10.69
N LEU A 272 27.03 -16.24 10.46
CA LEU A 272 28.18 -17.01 10.00
C LEU A 272 28.71 -17.99 11.05
N ARG A 273 28.63 -17.69 12.35
CA ARG A 273 29.01 -18.63 13.42
C ARG A 273 28.15 -19.90 13.37
N LEU A 274 26.85 -19.75 13.12
CA LEU A 274 25.90 -20.86 13.07
C LEU A 274 25.97 -21.65 11.75
N SER A 275 26.15 -20.94 10.63
CA SER A 275 26.00 -21.52 9.29
C SER A 275 27.31 -21.83 8.55
N SER A 276 28.44 -21.24 8.96
CA SER A 276 29.72 -21.46 8.27
C SER A 276 30.33 -22.80 8.64
N VAL A 277 30.52 -23.65 7.62
CA VAL A 277 31.16 -24.96 7.74
C VAL A 277 32.56 -24.90 7.12
N SER A 278 33.37 -23.91 7.52
CA SER A 278 34.73 -23.77 6.98
C SER A 278 35.66 -24.85 7.55
N MET A 279 36.59 -25.35 6.72
CA MET A 279 37.63 -26.29 7.12
C MET A 279 39.01 -25.70 6.82
N ASN A 280 39.91 -25.67 7.82
CA ASN A 280 41.30 -25.28 7.58
C ASN A 280 42.14 -26.54 7.33
N ILE A 281 42.37 -26.85 6.05
CA ILE A 281 43.11 -28.03 5.60
C ILE A 281 44.60 -27.71 5.50
N ARG A 282 45.46 -28.66 5.89
CA ARG A 282 46.92 -28.62 5.77
C ARG A 282 47.45 -29.99 5.38
N VAL A 283 48.48 -30.03 4.54
CA VAL A 283 49.22 -31.24 4.15
C VAL A 283 50.58 -31.25 4.86
N VAL A 284 50.90 -32.38 5.48
CA VAL A 284 52.15 -32.57 6.20
C VAL A 284 53.30 -32.78 5.21
N GLN A 285 54.31 -31.91 5.25
CA GLN A 285 55.42 -31.89 4.28
C GLN A 285 56.55 -32.87 4.60
N LYS A 286 56.68 -33.26 5.87
CA LYS A 286 57.69 -34.22 6.36
C LYS A 286 57.20 -34.87 7.64
N ASP A 287 57.71 -36.06 7.96
CA ASP A 287 57.42 -36.73 9.22
C ASP A 287 57.86 -35.86 10.40
N PHE A 288 56.94 -35.57 11.33
CA PHE A 288 57.26 -34.83 12.55
C PHE A 288 56.22 -35.08 13.65
N CYS A 289 56.58 -34.78 14.90
CA CYS A 289 55.64 -34.79 16.01
C CYS A 289 55.13 -33.37 16.32
N LEU A 290 53.82 -33.18 16.12
CA LEU A 290 53.09 -31.96 16.38
C LEU A 290 52.82 -31.86 17.89
N HIS A 291 53.51 -30.93 18.55
CA HIS A 291 53.32 -30.67 19.97
C HIS A 291 52.12 -29.73 20.16
N LEU A 292 51.02 -30.24 20.71
CA LEU A 292 49.77 -29.49 20.90
C LEU A 292 49.77 -28.74 22.23
N ASN A 293 50.32 -29.35 23.29
CA ASN A 293 50.60 -28.73 24.58
C ASN A 293 51.80 -29.45 25.26
N PRO A 294 52.30 -28.98 26.42
CA PRO A 294 53.47 -29.59 27.07
C PRO A 294 53.33 -31.08 27.43
N GLN A 295 52.09 -31.60 27.52
CA GLN A 295 51.78 -32.97 27.92
C GLN A 295 51.33 -33.86 26.74
N TYR A 296 51.08 -33.29 25.56
CA TYR A 296 50.42 -33.98 24.45
C TYR A 296 51.05 -33.61 23.10
N SER A 297 51.62 -34.62 22.43
CA SER A 297 52.16 -34.55 21.08
C SER A 297 51.60 -35.67 20.20
N VAL A 298 51.42 -35.38 18.91
CA VAL A 298 50.90 -36.34 17.91
C VAL A 298 51.89 -36.42 16.76
N CYS A 299 52.39 -37.62 16.47
CA CYS A 299 53.28 -37.82 15.33
C CYS A 299 52.48 -38.03 14.04
N VAL A 300 52.77 -37.20 13.04
CA VAL A 300 52.10 -37.18 11.73
C VAL A 300 53.13 -37.49 10.63
N ARG A 301 52.68 -38.19 9.60
CA ARG A 301 53.52 -38.65 8.48
C ARG A 301 53.42 -37.66 7.32
N LYS A 302 54.47 -37.59 6.51
CA LYS A 302 54.46 -36.88 5.24
C LYS A 302 53.27 -37.35 4.40
N GLY A 303 52.49 -36.40 3.88
CA GLY A 303 51.29 -36.65 3.09
C GLY A 303 50.00 -36.73 3.90
N ASP A 304 50.06 -36.81 5.24
CA ASP A 304 48.85 -36.76 6.06
C ASP A 304 48.14 -35.40 5.91
N ILE A 305 46.80 -35.43 5.91
CA ILE A 305 45.96 -34.24 5.84
C ILE A 305 45.45 -33.90 7.24
N VAL A 306 45.85 -32.74 7.76
CA VAL A 306 45.37 -32.18 9.03
C VAL A 306 44.29 -31.14 8.74
N ALA A 307 43.07 -31.40 9.18
CA ALA A 307 41.94 -30.49 9.04
C ALA A 307 41.47 -29.96 10.40
N LEU A 308 41.44 -28.63 10.56
CA LEU A 308 40.76 -28.00 11.70
C LEU A 308 39.32 -27.66 11.31
N TYR A 309 38.40 -27.92 12.22
CA TYR A 309 36.96 -27.70 12.03
C TYR A 309 36.43 -26.59 12.95
N PRO A 310 36.57 -25.31 12.55
CA PRO A 310 36.07 -24.14 13.27
C PRO A 310 34.68 -24.24 13.87
N GLN A 311 33.73 -24.91 13.19
CA GLN A 311 32.35 -24.99 13.67
C GLN A 311 32.24 -25.68 15.04
N SER A 312 33.16 -26.59 15.36
CA SER A 312 33.24 -27.20 16.71
C SER A 312 33.52 -26.19 17.81
N THR A 313 34.31 -25.15 17.54
CA THR A 313 34.54 -24.01 18.46
C THR A 313 33.35 -23.08 18.48
N HIS A 314 32.74 -22.84 17.32
CA HIS A 314 31.59 -21.95 17.17
C HIS A 314 30.37 -22.46 17.93
N LEU A 315 30.18 -23.76 18.06
CA LEU A 315 29.05 -24.39 18.76
C LEU A 315 29.39 -24.86 20.18
N ASP A 316 30.54 -24.48 20.72
CA ASP A 316 31.00 -24.90 22.05
C ASP A 316 30.24 -24.15 23.17
N PRO A 317 29.46 -24.85 24.03
CA PRO A 317 28.68 -24.20 25.09
C PRO A 317 29.54 -23.54 26.16
N ASP A 318 30.81 -23.95 26.32
CA ASP A 318 31.73 -23.34 27.29
C ASP A 318 32.19 -21.93 26.84
N ILE A 319 32.03 -21.62 25.55
CA ILE A 319 32.44 -20.36 24.93
C ILE A 319 31.22 -19.48 24.65
N TYR A 320 30.17 -20.12 24.13
CA TYR A 320 28.95 -19.48 23.68
C TYR A 320 27.75 -20.04 24.46
N PRO A 321 27.19 -19.30 25.43
CA PRO A 321 25.95 -19.68 26.09
C PRO A 321 24.83 -19.84 25.06
N ASN A 322 24.05 -20.91 25.18
CA ASN A 322 23.01 -21.31 24.22
C ASN A 322 23.55 -21.30 22.76
N PRO A 323 24.54 -22.14 22.44
CA PRO A 323 25.33 -22.02 21.22
C PRO A 323 24.51 -22.29 19.94
N GLN A 324 23.39 -23.01 20.03
CA GLN A 324 22.51 -23.29 18.89
C GLN A 324 21.45 -22.21 18.66
N GLN A 325 21.24 -21.30 19.63
CA GLN A 325 20.28 -20.22 19.51
C GLN A 325 20.93 -18.99 18.83
N TYR A 326 20.21 -18.38 17.90
CA TYR A 326 20.63 -17.15 17.24
C TYR A 326 20.51 -15.95 18.17
N GLN A 327 21.62 -15.25 18.42
CA GLN A 327 21.67 -14.02 19.22
C GLN A 327 22.37 -12.92 18.41
N PHE A 328 21.58 -12.01 17.84
CA PHE A 328 22.08 -11.00 16.88
C PHE A 328 23.11 -10.04 17.50
N ASP A 329 23.07 -9.84 18.81
CA ASP A 329 23.92 -8.94 19.59
C ASP A 329 25.09 -9.65 20.31
N ARG A 330 25.32 -10.95 20.05
CA ARG A 330 26.34 -11.75 20.74
C ARG A 330 27.76 -11.18 20.65
N PHE A 331 28.06 -10.48 19.56
CA PHE A 331 29.35 -9.84 19.32
C PHE A 331 29.33 -8.35 19.67
N VAL A 332 28.39 -7.91 20.53
CA VAL A 332 28.30 -6.55 21.05
C VAL A 332 28.49 -6.57 22.57
N GLU A 333 29.32 -5.65 23.08
CA GLU A 333 29.53 -5.43 24.51
C GLU A 333 29.76 -3.95 24.77
N ASN A 334 28.95 -3.33 25.64
CA ASN A 334 29.00 -1.89 25.96
C ASN A 334 28.97 -0.98 24.72
N GLY A 335 28.22 -1.35 23.69
CA GLY A 335 28.12 -0.59 22.43
C GLY A 335 29.37 -0.67 21.54
N MET A 336 30.31 -1.58 21.83
CA MET A 336 31.49 -1.87 21.01
C MET A 336 31.50 -3.33 20.54
N VAL A 337 32.33 -3.63 19.54
CA VAL A 337 32.51 -4.99 19.05
C VAL A 337 33.20 -5.85 20.11
N LYS A 338 32.53 -6.91 20.54
CA LYS A 338 33.05 -7.89 21.50
C LYS A 338 34.05 -8.82 20.82
N THR A 339 35.29 -8.79 21.29
CA THR A 339 36.39 -9.62 20.76
C THR A 339 37.00 -10.55 21.81
N ASN A 340 36.54 -10.47 23.06
CA ASN A 340 37.04 -11.26 24.18
C ASN A 340 36.10 -12.43 24.46
N PHE A 341 36.54 -13.64 24.14
CA PHE A 341 35.85 -14.89 24.47
C PHE A 341 36.81 -15.79 25.25
N PHE A 342 36.27 -16.57 26.19
CA PHE A 342 37.06 -17.35 27.14
C PHE A 342 36.57 -18.79 27.18
N LYS A 343 37.48 -19.72 27.46
CA LYS A 343 37.18 -21.11 27.87
C LYS A 343 38.10 -21.48 29.01
N ALA A 344 37.55 -22.00 30.10
CA ALA A 344 38.30 -22.32 31.32
C ALA A 344 39.22 -21.16 31.79
N ASN A 345 38.68 -19.94 31.84
CA ASN A 345 39.39 -18.69 32.20
C ASN A 345 40.57 -18.31 31.29
N GLN A 346 40.74 -18.95 30.13
CA GLN A 346 41.76 -18.60 29.14
C GLN A 346 41.14 -17.91 27.93
N LYS A 347 41.73 -16.78 27.52
CA LYS A 347 41.28 -16.02 26.35
C LYS A 347 41.53 -16.80 25.06
N ILE A 348 40.50 -16.93 24.24
CA ILE A 348 40.54 -17.66 22.97
C ILE A 348 40.91 -16.69 21.86
N ARG A 349 42.03 -16.98 21.18
CA ARG A 349 42.50 -16.14 20.06
C ARG A 349 41.66 -16.30 18.79
N TYR A 350 41.21 -17.53 18.53
CA TYR A 350 40.47 -17.89 17.32
C TYR A 350 39.03 -18.26 17.66
N TYR A 351 38.29 -17.31 18.25
CA TYR A 351 36.91 -17.52 18.67
C TYR A 351 35.95 -17.57 17.47
N HIS A 352 36.22 -16.80 16.42
CA HIS A 352 35.42 -16.73 15.20
C HIS A 352 36.31 -16.87 13.96
N MET A 353 35.93 -17.77 13.03
CA MET A 353 36.75 -18.15 11.85
C MET A 353 35.90 -18.53 10.61
N PRO A 354 34.93 -17.71 10.19
CA PRO A 354 34.11 -18.02 9.02
C PRO A 354 34.87 -17.95 7.69
N PHE A 355 35.98 -17.19 7.66
CA PHE A 355 36.83 -16.99 6.48
C PHE A 355 38.18 -17.73 6.56
N GLY A 356 38.26 -18.79 7.36
CA GLY A 356 39.50 -19.53 7.60
C GLY A 356 40.46 -18.82 8.56
N SER A 357 41.70 -19.31 8.67
CA SER A 357 42.72 -18.76 9.58
C SER A 357 44.15 -18.92 9.05
N GLY A 358 45.06 -18.04 9.46
CA GLY A 358 46.47 -18.10 9.08
C GLY A 358 46.67 -18.09 7.55
N ALA A 359 47.47 -19.03 7.03
CA ALA A 359 47.74 -19.18 5.61
C ALA A 359 46.53 -19.59 4.75
N THR A 360 45.43 -20.06 5.35
CA THR A 360 44.15 -20.36 4.66
C THR A 360 43.11 -19.25 4.77
N MET A 361 43.49 -18.10 5.31
CA MET A 361 42.55 -17.00 5.45
C MET A 361 42.14 -16.46 4.08
N CYS A 362 40.83 -16.35 3.83
CA CYS A 362 40.29 -15.90 2.56
C CYS A 362 40.80 -14.48 2.22
N PRO A 363 41.43 -14.29 1.04
CA PRO A 363 41.88 -12.97 0.63
C PRO A 363 40.72 -12.00 0.34
N GLY A 364 39.57 -12.50 -0.14
CA GLY A 364 38.39 -11.70 -0.47
C GLY A 364 37.46 -11.34 0.70
N ARG A 365 37.80 -11.72 1.95
CA ARG A 365 36.92 -11.57 3.12
C ARG A 365 36.41 -10.14 3.36
N PHE A 366 37.26 -9.12 3.11
CA PHE A 366 36.88 -7.72 3.31
C PHE A 366 35.82 -7.28 2.31
N PHE A 367 35.95 -7.70 1.05
CA PHE A 367 34.92 -7.47 0.04
C PHE A 367 33.63 -8.23 0.38
N ALA A 368 33.72 -9.51 0.76
CA ALA A 368 32.56 -10.33 1.11
C ALA A 368 31.75 -9.75 2.29
N ILE A 369 32.40 -9.27 3.37
CA ILE A 369 31.69 -8.64 4.50
C ILE A 369 31.00 -7.34 4.07
N ASN A 370 31.68 -6.50 3.28
CA ASN A 370 31.06 -5.26 2.78
C ASN A 370 29.91 -5.52 1.80
N GLU A 371 30.02 -6.57 1.00
CA GLU A 371 28.97 -7.05 0.11
C GLU A 371 27.73 -7.50 0.91
N LEU A 372 27.91 -8.30 1.96
CA LEU A 372 26.85 -8.71 2.89
C LEU A 372 26.17 -7.51 3.54
N LYS A 373 26.97 -6.57 4.08
CA LYS A 373 26.44 -5.36 4.73
C LYS A 373 25.59 -4.54 3.76
N GLN A 374 26.09 -4.28 2.55
CA GLN A 374 25.36 -3.48 1.56
C GLN A 374 24.05 -4.16 1.12
N PHE A 375 24.09 -5.47 0.86
CA PHE A 375 22.89 -6.24 0.51
C PHE A 375 21.82 -6.21 1.60
N LEU A 376 22.21 -6.43 2.86
CA LEU A 376 21.26 -6.40 3.98
C LEU A 376 20.71 -5.00 4.21
N CYS A 377 21.57 -3.96 4.16
CA CYS A 377 21.14 -2.57 4.30
C CYS A 377 20.08 -2.20 3.26
N ILE A 378 20.36 -2.44 1.98
CA ILE A 378 19.43 -2.04 0.92
C ILE A 378 18.15 -2.88 0.94
N THR A 379 18.25 -4.19 1.18
CA THR A 379 17.08 -5.08 1.20
C THR A 379 16.14 -4.74 2.35
N LEU A 380 16.66 -4.53 3.56
CA LEU A 380 15.84 -4.20 4.74
C LEU A 380 15.24 -2.79 4.68
N MET A 381 15.78 -1.91 3.85
CA MET A 381 15.27 -0.55 3.64
C MET A 381 14.29 -0.46 2.46
N MET A 382 14.45 -1.31 1.43
CA MET A 382 13.61 -1.30 0.22
C MET A 382 12.39 -2.22 0.31
N CYS A 383 12.46 -3.26 1.13
CA CYS A 383 11.46 -4.32 1.12
C CYS A 383 10.94 -4.58 2.53
N ASP A 384 9.62 -4.56 2.68
CA ASP A 384 8.94 -5.21 3.80
C ASP A 384 8.93 -6.72 3.53
N MET A 385 9.63 -7.50 4.37
CA MET A 385 9.77 -8.95 4.21
C MET A 385 9.27 -9.69 5.44
N GLU A 386 8.45 -10.72 5.24
CA GLU A 386 7.98 -11.61 6.29
C GLU A 386 8.11 -13.08 5.87
N LEU A 387 8.46 -13.94 6.82
CA LEU A 387 8.43 -15.39 6.61
C LEU A 387 6.97 -15.88 6.63
N VAL A 388 6.51 -16.46 5.52
CA VAL A 388 5.10 -16.86 5.28
C VAL A 388 4.51 -17.73 6.42
N ALA A 389 5.31 -18.63 7.00
CA ALA A 389 4.86 -19.50 8.08
C ALA A 389 4.41 -18.72 9.34
N VAL A 390 5.11 -17.62 9.66
CA VAL A 390 4.78 -16.77 10.82
C VAL A 390 3.48 -16.01 10.54
N ARG A 391 3.34 -15.44 9.34
CA ARG A 391 2.12 -14.72 8.92
C ARG A 391 0.88 -15.61 8.95
N GLN A 392 0.98 -16.85 8.45
CA GLN A 392 -0.13 -17.81 8.47
C GLN A 392 -0.54 -18.22 9.88
N HIS A 393 0.40 -18.26 10.82
CA HIS A 393 0.09 -18.55 12.23
C HIS A 393 -0.52 -17.31 12.91
N LEU A 394 0.06 -16.13 12.70
CA LEU A 394 -0.37 -14.87 13.30
C LEU A 394 -1.78 -14.45 12.84
N SER A 395 -2.16 -14.77 11.60
CA SER A 395 -3.52 -14.53 11.09
C SER A 395 -4.60 -15.38 11.76
N ARG A 396 -4.22 -16.52 12.36
CA ARG A 396 -5.14 -17.41 13.07
C ARG A 396 -5.27 -17.06 14.55
N LEU A 397 -4.39 -16.20 15.09
CA LEU A 397 -4.43 -15.84 16.50
C LEU A 397 -5.70 -15.01 16.79
N PRO A 398 -6.37 -15.26 17.91
CA PRO A 398 -7.55 -14.50 18.28
C PRO A 398 -7.16 -13.09 18.73
N THR A 399 -8.01 -12.11 18.41
CA THR A 399 -7.83 -10.73 18.86
C THR A 399 -8.26 -10.60 20.33
N ILE A 400 -7.32 -10.26 21.21
CA ILE A 400 -7.57 -10.01 22.63
C ILE A 400 -7.23 -8.56 22.94
N ASP A 401 -8.19 -7.78 23.44
CA ASP A 401 -7.92 -6.44 23.96
C ASP A 401 -7.52 -6.54 25.45
N PRO A 402 -6.29 -6.19 25.85
CA PRO A 402 -5.83 -6.32 27.23
C PRO A 402 -6.53 -5.36 28.20
N ASN A 403 -7.18 -4.32 27.69
CA ASN A 403 -7.81 -3.27 28.49
C ASN A 403 -9.32 -3.44 28.64
N THR A 404 -9.96 -4.34 27.90
CA THR A 404 -11.41 -4.61 28.02
C THR A 404 -11.70 -5.53 29.20
N ARG A 405 -12.98 -5.86 29.42
CA ARG A 405 -13.44 -6.69 30.54
C ARG A 405 -13.22 -8.14 30.19
N THR A 406 -12.21 -8.74 30.81
CA THR A 406 -11.78 -10.11 30.56
C THR A 406 -12.07 -11.01 31.75
N LEU A 407 -12.61 -12.20 31.48
CA LEU A 407 -12.58 -13.33 32.40
C LEU A 407 -11.56 -14.34 31.87
N LEU A 408 -10.63 -14.76 32.72
CA LEU A 408 -9.60 -15.73 32.35
C LEU A 408 -9.87 -17.06 33.04
N LEU A 409 -9.93 -18.15 32.26
CA LEU A 409 -10.12 -19.52 32.75
C LEU A 409 -8.76 -20.19 32.91
N CYS A 410 -8.31 -20.36 34.14
CA CYS A 410 -7.04 -21.02 34.46
C CYS A 410 -7.25 -22.24 35.36
N GLY A 411 -6.42 -23.26 35.19
CA GLY A 411 -6.49 -24.50 35.97
C GLY A 411 -5.83 -25.68 35.27
N TYR A 412 -5.87 -26.85 35.89
CA TYR A 412 -5.23 -28.07 35.39
C TYR A 412 -5.77 -28.51 34.00
N PRO A 413 -4.99 -29.28 33.22
CA PRO A 413 -5.51 -29.99 32.06
C PRO A 413 -6.73 -30.86 32.43
N ASN A 414 -7.70 -31.02 31.51
CA ASN A 414 -8.87 -31.91 31.67
C ASN A 414 -9.89 -31.60 32.78
N VAL A 415 -9.83 -30.42 33.41
CA VAL A 415 -10.80 -30.01 34.43
C VAL A 415 -12.13 -29.48 33.87
N GLY A 416 -12.23 -29.27 32.55
CA GLY A 416 -13.46 -28.80 31.89
C GLY A 416 -13.56 -27.29 31.65
N LYS A 417 -12.43 -26.58 31.59
CA LYS A 417 -12.38 -25.13 31.25
C LYS A 417 -12.95 -24.84 29.87
N SER A 418 -12.52 -25.61 28.87
CA SER A 418 -12.99 -25.51 27.48
C SER A 418 -14.49 -25.86 27.36
N SER A 419 -14.99 -26.78 28.19
CA SER A 419 -16.44 -27.04 28.28
C SER A 419 -17.20 -25.87 28.89
N PHE A 420 -16.64 -25.21 29.89
CA PHE A 420 -17.26 -24.05 30.55
C PHE A 420 -17.38 -22.86 29.60
N ILE A 421 -16.34 -22.53 28.81
CA ILE A 421 -16.42 -21.45 27.82
C ILE A 421 -17.48 -21.71 26.75
N ASN A 422 -17.65 -22.95 26.29
CA ASN A 422 -18.69 -23.33 25.31
C ASN A 422 -20.11 -23.23 25.88
N LYS A 423 -20.28 -23.41 27.20
CA LYS A 423 -21.57 -23.24 27.88
C LYS A 423 -21.90 -21.77 28.16
N VAL A 424 -20.89 -20.96 28.45
CA VAL A 424 -21.06 -19.54 28.81
C VAL A 424 -21.10 -18.62 27.59
N THR A 425 -20.45 -19.01 26.49
CA THR A 425 -20.28 -18.23 25.27
C THR A 425 -20.68 -19.06 24.04
N ARG A 426 -20.71 -18.44 22.85
CA ARG A 426 -20.89 -19.15 21.57
C ARG A 426 -19.57 -19.63 20.95
N ALA A 427 -18.49 -19.71 21.73
CA ALA A 427 -17.24 -20.28 21.25
C ALA A 427 -17.41 -21.79 21.02
N ASP A 428 -16.67 -22.32 20.04
CA ASP A 428 -16.63 -23.74 19.73
C ASP A 428 -15.19 -24.24 19.93
N VAL A 429 -14.87 -24.54 21.19
CA VAL A 429 -13.54 -25.05 21.59
C VAL A 429 -13.61 -26.56 21.73
N ASP A 430 -12.67 -27.27 21.10
CA ASP A 430 -12.59 -28.73 21.19
C ASP A 430 -12.43 -29.22 22.64
N VAL A 431 -13.25 -30.20 23.02
CA VAL A 431 -13.19 -30.87 24.32
C VAL A 431 -12.92 -32.35 24.09
N GLN A 432 -11.76 -32.82 24.54
CA GLN A 432 -11.33 -34.21 24.44
C GLN A 432 -10.80 -34.70 25.80
N PRO A 433 -10.82 -36.02 26.08
CA PRO A 433 -10.46 -36.55 27.40
C PRO A 433 -8.94 -36.58 27.68
N TYR A 434 -8.08 -36.16 26.74
CA TYR A 434 -6.62 -36.16 26.90
C TYR A 434 -6.08 -34.75 27.20
N ALA A 435 -5.00 -34.69 27.99
CA ALA A 435 -4.38 -33.43 28.40
C ALA A 435 -3.87 -32.61 27.21
N PHE A 436 -3.83 -31.27 27.38
CA PHE A 436 -3.40 -30.32 26.33
C PHE A 436 -4.24 -30.39 25.04
N THR A 437 -5.54 -30.66 25.17
CA THR A 437 -6.51 -30.52 24.07
C THR A 437 -6.48 -29.09 23.50
N THR A 438 -6.50 -28.07 24.38
CA THR A 438 -6.27 -26.66 24.02
C THR A 438 -4.79 -26.31 24.10
N LYS A 439 -4.17 -26.10 22.93
CA LYS A 439 -2.74 -25.71 22.79
C LYS A 439 -2.51 -24.21 22.61
N SER A 440 -3.59 -23.45 22.40
CA SER A 440 -3.59 -22.01 22.21
C SER A 440 -4.65 -21.36 23.09
N LEU A 441 -4.52 -20.04 23.30
CA LEU A 441 -5.58 -19.25 23.91
C LEU A 441 -6.80 -19.19 22.98
N PHE A 442 -8.00 -19.41 23.52
CA PHE A 442 -9.26 -19.22 22.81
C PHE A 442 -10.06 -18.10 23.44
N VAL A 443 -10.88 -17.42 22.63
CA VAL A 443 -11.67 -16.28 23.09
C VAL A 443 -13.14 -16.50 22.75
N GLY A 444 -13.99 -16.39 23.76
CA GLY A 444 -15.44 -16.38 23.63
C GLY A 444 -15.98 -15.02 24.07
N HIS A 445 -17.01 -14.54 23.38
CA HIS A 445 -17.70 -13.31 23.77
C HIS A 445 -19.04 -13.63 24.41
N MET A 446 -19.37 -12.90 25.47
CA MET A 446 -20.69 -12.95 26.11
C MET A 446 -21.16 -11.54 26.48
N ASP A 447 -22.48 -11.39 26.58
CA ASP A 447 -23.10 -10.17 27.06
C ASP A 447 -23.65 -10.38 28.48
N TYR A 448 -23.38 -9.41 29.36
CA TYR A 448 -23.88 -9.37 30.74
C TYR A 448 -24.01 -7.92 31.20
N LYS A 449 -25.15 -7.57 31.82
CA LYS A 449 -25.53 -6.19 32.22
C LYS A 449 -25.37 -5.18 31.07
N TYR A 450 -25.78 -5.56 29.84
CA TYR A 450 -25.66 -4.76 28.61
C TYR A 450 -24.22 -4.38 28.23
N LEU A 451 -23.24 -5.09 28.76
CA LEU A 451 -21.83 -4.91 28.47
C LEU A 451 -21.31 -6.16 27.77
N ARG A 452 -20.41 -5.95 26.79
CA ARG A 452 -19.67 -7.05 26.17
C ARG A 452 -18.46 -7.44 27.02
N TRP A 453 -18.29 -8.73 27.21
CA TRP A 453 -17.21 -9.37 27.94
C TRP A 453 -16.45 -10.33 27.03
N GLN A 454 -15.17 -10.50 27.30
CA GLN A 454 -14.35 -11.54 26.66
C GLN A 454 -13.98 -12.58 27.71
N VAL A 455 -14.21 -13.84 27.40
CA VAL A 455 -13.81 -15.00 28.20
C VAL A 455 -12.66 -15.66 27.47
N VAL A 456 -11.50 -15.74 28.11
CA VAL A 456 -10.28 -16.30 27.52
C VAL A 456 -10.03 -17.66 28.16
N ASP A 457 -10.03 -18.71 27.35
CA ASP A 457 -9.66 -20.06 27.76
C ASP A 457 -8.15 -20.27 27.61
N THR A 458 -7.50 -20.76 28.66
CA THR A 458 -6.06 -21.02 28.63
C THR A 458 -5.75 -22.50 28.55
N PRO A 459 -4.62 -22.87 27.92
CA PRO A 459 -4.04 -24.20 28.10
C PRO A 459 -3.89 -24.55 29.59
N GLY A 460 -3.92 -25.85 29.89
CA GLY A 460 -3.70 -26.33 31.25
C GLY A 460 -2.28 -26.02 31.72
N ILE A 461 -2.15 -25.54 32.96
CA ILE A 461 -0.86 -25.29 33.61
C ILE A 461 -0.58 -26.42 34.60
N LEU A 462 0.66 -26.89 34.63
CA LEU A 462 1.20 -27.79 35.66
C LEU A 462 2.18 -27.04 36.56
N ASP A 463 2.41 -27.58 37.76
CA ASP A 463 3.28 -26.97 38.77
C ASP A 463 4.76 -27.29 38.53
N HIS A 464 5.32 -26.73 37.45
CA HIS A 464 6.75 -26.80 37.14
C HIS A 464 7.43 -25.43 37.37
N PRO A 465 8.73 -25.39 37.67
CA PRO A 465 9.51 -24.14 37.71
C PRO A 465 9.39 -23.36 36.38
N LEU A 466 9.43 -22.02 36.45
CA LEU A 466 9.23 -21.15 35.27
C LEU A 466 10.18 -21.44 34.11
N GLU A 467 11.42 -21.86 34.41
CA GLU A 467 12.47 -22.15 33.42
C GLU A 467 12.23 -23.47 32.68
N GLU A 468 11.46 -24.39 33.25
CA GLU A 468 11.18 -25.72 32.69
C GLU A 468 9.81 -25.80 31.99
N ARG A 469 9.03 -24.72 32.01
CA ARG A 469 7.71 -24.68 31.38
C ARG A 469 7.81 -24.65 29.87
N ASN A 470 6.93 -25.41 29.23
CA ASN A 470 6.88 -25.45 27.78
C ASN A 470 6.25 -24.18 27.19
N THR A 471 6.36 -24.00 25.88
CA THR A 471 5.80 -22.82 25.18
C THR A 471 4.28 -22.70 25.29
N ILE A 472 3.56 -23.82 25.47
CA ILE A 472 2.09 -23.85 25.60
C ILE A 472 1.66 -23.33 26.98
N GLU A 473 2.31 -23.80 28.04
CA GLU A 473 2.11 -23.36 29.42
C GLU A 473 2.50 -21.89 29.58
N MET A 474 3.59 -21.47 28.92
CA MET A 474 4.01 -20.08 28.91
C MET A 474 2.95 -19.14 28.34
N GLN A 475 2.12 -19.55 27.39
CA GLN A 475 1.00 -18.72 26.90
C GLN A 475 -0.02 -18.42 28.00
N ALA A 476 -0.33 -19.41 28.84
CA ALA A 476 -1.25 -19.21 29.97
C ALA A 476 -0.65 -18.27 31.03
N ILE A 477 0.67 -18.37 31.28
CA ILE A 477 1.40 -17.46 32.17
C ILE A 477 1.45 -16.04 31.61
N THR A 478 1.70 -15.88 30.31
CA THR A 478 1.67 -14.57 29.65
C THR A 478 0.28 -13.94 29.74
N ALA A 479 -0.79 -14.72 29.53
CA ALA A 479 -2.15 -14.25 29.69
C ALA A 479 -2.45 -13.80 31.13
N LEU A 480 -2.02 -14.58 32.13
CA LEU A 480 -2.15 -14.24 33.55
C LEU A 480 -1.39 -12.96 33.94
N ALA A 481 -0.18 -12.76 33.40
CA ALA A 481 0.66 -11.62 33.77
C ALA A 481 0.20 -10.30 33.14
N HIS A 482 -0.32 -10.33 31.90
CA HIS A 482 -0.58 -9.12 31.12
C HIS A 482 -2.05 -8.72 30.99
N LEU A 483 -3.00 -9.65 31.15
CA LEU A 483 -4.43 -9.34 31.01
C LEU A 483 -4.99 -8.77 32.33
N ARG A 484 -5.69 -7.63 32.24
CA ARG A 484 -6.42 -7.03 33.37
C ARG A 484 -7.79 -7.71 33.53
N ALA A 485 -7.74 -8.99 33.86
CA ALA A 485 -8.89 -9.89 33.95
C ALA A 485 -9.31 -10.15 35.39
N ALA A 486 -10.58 -10.51 35.60
CA ALA A 486 -10.91 -11.34 36.75
C ALA A 486 -10.48 -12.77 36.40
N VAL A 487 -9.51 -13.27 37.14
CA VAL A 487 -9.03 -14.64 36.96
C VAL A 487 -9.92 -15.55 37.78
N LEU A 488 -10.57 -16.54 37.15
CA LEU A 488 -11.36 -17.57 37.83
C LEU A 488 -10.51 -18.55 38.67
N TYR A 489 -9.25 -18.16 38.93
CA TYR A 489 -8.27 -18.76 39.83
C TYR A 489 -7.06 -17.79 39.92
N PRO A 490 -7.04 -16.78 40.83
CA PRO A 490 -7.19 -16.92 42.28
C PRO A 490 -8.27 -16.01 42.94
N LEU A 491 -9.18 -15.39 42.15
CA LEU A 491 -10.22 -14.48 42.68
C LEU A 491 -11.56 -15.17 43.00
N ILE A 492 -11.85 -16.29 42.36
CA ILE A 492 -13.01 -17.16 42.58
C ILE A 492 -12.49 -18.57 42.36
N VAL A 493 -12.84 -19.53 43.22
CA VAL A 493 -12.51 -20.95 42.99
C VAL A 493 -13.78 -21.67 42.54
N VAL A 494 -13.67 -22.37 41.41
CA VAL A 494 -14.80 -23.07 40.80
C VAL A 494 -14.54 -24.57 40.87
N ALA A 495 -15.40 -25.29 41.59
CA ALA A 495 -15.35 -26.75 41.64
C ALA A 495 -16.24 -27.31 40.53
N ASN A 496 -15.62 -27.81 39.44
CA ASN A 496 -16.35 -28.39 38.32
C ASN A 496 -16.60 -29.90 38.52
N LYS A 497 -17.60 -30.45 37.81
CA LYS A 497 -18.03 -31.86 37.87
C LYS A 497 -18.73 -32.27 39.17
N CYS A 498 -19.50 -31.36 39.78
CA CYS A 498 -20.28 -31.65 40.98
C CYS A 498 -21.41 -32.68 40.76
N ASP A 499 -21.75 -32.99 39.51
CA ASP A 499 -22.68 -34.06 39.11
C ASP A 499 -22.17 -35.46 39.46
N VAL A 500 -20.85 -35.64 39.54
CA VAL A 500 -20.24 -36.93 39.92
C VAL A 500 -19.99 -37.00 41.43
N LYS A 501 -19.50 -35.90 42.02
CA LYS A 501 -19.19 -35.83 43.46
C LYS A 501 -19.36 -34.40 43.96
N LYS A 502 -20.21 -34.21 44.97
CA LYS A 502 -20.43 -32.89 45.60
C LYS A 502 -19.39 -32.60 46.67
N ILE A 503 -19.17 -31.33 47.00
CA ILE A 503 -18.23 -30.91 48.06
C ILE A 503 -18.67 -31.48 49.42
N SER A 504 -19.97 -31.59 49.66
CA SER A 504 -20.54 -32.21 50.88
C SER A 504 -20.17 -33.69 51.06
N GLU A 505 -19.81 -34.39 49.97
CA GLU A 505 -19.45 -35.82 49.95
C GLU A 505 -17.93 -36.04 49.99
N LEU A 506 -17.13 -34.96 50.09
CA LEU A 506 -15.69 -35.05 50.28
C LEU A 506 -15.33 -35.36 51.73
N SER A 507 -14.12 -35.89 51.94
CA SER A 507 -13.57 -36.10 53.29
C SER A 507 -13.47 -34.78 54.07
N GLU A 508 -13.58 -34.85 55.39
CA GLU A 508 -13.47 -33.69 56.29
C GLU A 508 -12.17 -32.90 56.07
N GLU A 509 -11.06 -33.60 55.76
CA GLU A 509 -9.77 -32.99 55.41
C GLU A 509 -9.88 -32.08 54.16
N ASN A 510 -10.55 -32.54 53.11
CA ASN A 510 -10.71 -31.76 51.87
C ASN A 510 -11.70 -30.62 52.04
N GLN A 511 -12.75 -30.82 52.85
CA GLN A 511 -13.69 -29.74 53.19
C GLN A 511 -13.00 -28.62 53.98
N LYS A 512 -12.05 -28.98 54.85
CA LYS A 512 -11.25 -28.01 55.60
C LYS A 512 -10.41 -27.12 54.67
N ILE A 513 -9.85 -27.66 53.59
CA ILE A 513 -9.10 -26.87 52.57
C ILE A 513 -10.01 -25.81 51.92
N PHE A 514 -11.24 -26.17 51.57
CA PHE A 514 -12.20 -25.21 51.02
C PHE A 514 -12.65 -24.17 52.05
N ALA A 515 -12.78 -24.56 53.32
CA ALA A 515 -13.10 -23.64 54.41
C ALA A 515 -11.98 -22.61 54.65
N ASP A 516 -10.71 -23.04 54.57
CA ASP A 516 -9.56 -22.15 54.67
C ASP A 516 -9.55 -21.14 53.50
N LEU A 517 -9.83 -21.58 52.27
CA LEU A 517 -9.95 -20.67 51.11
C LEU A 517 -11.10 -19.65 51.25
N LEU A 518 -12.23 -20.08 51.81
CA LEU A 518 -13.35 -19.18 52.12
C LEU A 518 -12.98 -18.15 53.19
N SER A 519 -12.15 -18.52 54.17
CA SER A 519 -11.67 -17.62 55.22
C SER A 519 -10.77 -16.50 54.68
N GLU A 520 -10.05 -16.76 53.59
CA GLU A 520 -9.24 -15.76 52.87
C GLU A 520 -10.08 -14.82 51.97
N GLY A 521 -11.40 -15.03 51.91
CA GLY A 521 -12.33 -14.22 51.12
C GLY A 521 -12.50 -14.67 49.66
N ILE A 522 -12.01 -15.87 49.31
CA ILE A 522 -12.14 -16.46 47.97
C ILE A 522 -13.38 -17.37 47.94
N PRO A 523 -14.43 -17.02 47.17
CA PRO A 523 -15.66 -17.81 47.12
C PRO A 523 -15.41 -19.12 46.37
N VAL A 524 -15.94 -20.21 46.91
CA VAL A 524 -15.95 -21.53 46.29
C VAL A 524 -17.36 -21.80 45.77
N ILE A 525 -17.51 -22.03 44.47
CA ILE A 525 -18.80 -22.29 43.82
C ILE A 525 -18.76 -23.64 43.12
N GLU A 526 -19.74 -24.50 43.41
CA GLU A 526 -19.95 -25.76 42.70
C GLU A 526 -20.56 -25.51 41.33
N THR A 527 -20.01 -26.17 40.31
CA THR A 527 -20.52 -26.10 38.94
C THR A 527 -20.50 -27.46 38.27
N SER A 528 -21.47 -27.69 37.39
CA SER A 528 -21.40 -28.79 36.45
C SER A 528 -21.71 -28.29 35.04
N THR A 529 -20.82 -28.59 34.12
CA THR A 529 -21.03 -28.33 32.68
C THR A 529 -21.96 -29.35 32.02
N LEU A 530 -22.29 -30.45 32.72
CA LEU A 530 -23.22 -31.48 32.24
C LEU A 530 -24.67 -31.13 32.60
N THR A 531 -24.94 -30.79 33.88
CA THR A 531 -26.28 -30.42 34.36
C THR A 531 -26.57 -28.92 34.23
N GLU A 532 -25.57 -28.11 33.88
CA GLU A 532 -25.61 -26.64 33.80
C GLU A 532 -25.87 -25.94 35.16
N GLU A 533 -25.82 -26.69 36.25
CA GLU A 533 -25.91 -26.15 37.61
C GLU A 533 -24.70 -25.28 37.94
N GLY A 534 -24.94 -24.11 38.55
CA GLY A 534 -23.89 -23.18 39.00
C GLY A 534 -23.16 -22.39 37.91
N VAL A 535 -23.26 -22.75 36.63
CA VAL A 535 -22.53 -22.10 35.51
C VAL A 535 -22.87 -20.60 35.42
N MET A 536 -24.17 -20.27 35.46
CA MET A 536 -24.63 -18.89 35.42
C MET A 536 -24.30 -18.10 36.70
N GLN A 537 -24.27 -18.77 37.86
CA GLN A 537 -23.91 -18.15 39.13
C GLN A 537 -22.44 -17.71 39.15
N VAL A 538 -21.54 -18.56 38.65
CA VAL A 538 -20.12 -18.20 38.48
C VAL A 538 -19.98 -17.00 37.53
N LYS A 539 -20.71 -17.01 36.42
CA LYS A 539 -20.71 -15.90 35.46
C LYS A 539 -21.13 -14.58 36.14
N THR A 540 -22.23 -14.57 36.88
CA THR A 540 -22.73 -13.35 37.55
C THR A 540 -21.76 -12.84 38.60
N GLU A 541 -21.26 -13.72 39.46
CA GLU A 541 -20.36 -13.37 40.57
C GLU A 541 -19.01 -12.84 40.05
N ALA A 542 -18.42 -13.51 39.05
CA ALA A 542 -17.16 -13.10 38.43
C ALA A 542 -17.27 -11.72 37.77
N CYS A 543 -18.35 -11.50 37.03
CA CYS A 543 -18.58 -10.21 36.37
C CYS A 543 -18.81 -9.08 37.39
N ASP A 544 -19.61 -9.31 38.43
CA ASP A 544 -19.95 -8.27 39.39
C ASP A 544 -18.75 -7.85 40.24
N ARG A 545 -17.93 -8.81 40.70
CA ARG A 545 -16.67 -8.52 41.39
C ARG A 545 -15.71 -7.71 40.53
N LEU A 546 -15.57 -8.05 39.25
CA LEU A 546 -14.72 -7.28 38.34
C LEU A 546 -15.26 -5.86 38.13
N LEU A 547 -16.58 -5.69 38.03
CA LEU A 547 -17.18 -4.37 37.86
C LEU A 547 -16.92 -3.48 39.07
N VAL A 548 -17.05 -3.98 40.29
CA VAL A 548 -16.76 -3.22 41.53
C VAL A 548 -15.33 -2.67 41.49
N HIS A 549 -14.34 -3.55 41.32
CA HIS A 549 -12.93 -3.13 41.28
C HIS A 549 -12.63 -2.14 40.14
N ARG A 550 -13.25 -2.34 38.96
CA ARG A 550 -13.05 -1.45 37.81
C ARG A 550 -13.72 -0.09 37.99
N VAL A 551 -14.90 -0.03 38.59
CA VAL A 551 -15.58 1.23 38.92
C VAL A 551 -14.75 2.00 39.95
N ASP A 552 -14.22 1.34 40.98
CA ASP A 552 -13.35 1.98 41.98
C ASP A 552 -12.09 2.58 41.34
N THR A 553 -11.44 1.82 40.45
CA THR A 553 -10.28 2.31 39.67
C THR A 553 -10.66 3.51 38.79
N LYS A 554 -11.87 3.52 38.23
CA LYS A 554 -12.37 4.64 37.42
C LYS A 554 -12.70 5.86 38.29
N MET A 555 -13.32 5.67 39.46
CA MET A 555 -13.63 6.72 40.44
C MET A 555 -12.37 7.42 40.96
N LYS A 556 -11.27 6.67 41.15
CA LYS A 556 -9.95 7.26 41.46
C LYS A 556 -9.39 8.12 40.32
N GLY A 557 -9.87 7.93 39.09
CA GLY A 557 -9.47 8.68 37.91
C GLY A 557 -10.33 9.92 37.66
N LYS A 558 -9.77 10.94 37.01
CA LYS A 558 -10.48 12.20 36.73
C LYS A 558 -11.56 12.10 35.64
N LYS A 559 -11.56 11.03 34.83
CA LYS A 559 -12.47 10.84 33.68
C LYS A 559 -13.94 10.65 34.06
N VAL A 560 -14.24 10.40 35.34
CA VAL A 560 -15.65 10.27 35.80
C VAL A 560 -16.37 11.61 35.73
N HIS A 561 -15.68 12.73 35.95
CA HIS A 561 -16.32 14.05 35.91
C HIS A 561 -16.91 14.40 34.54
N ASP A 562 -16.28 13.96 33.45
CA ASP A 562 -16.75 14.18 32.07
C ASP A 562 -18.08 13.48 31.78
N ILE A 563 -18.42 12.42 32.52
CA ILE A 563 -19.62 11.60 32.30
C ILE A 563 -20.70 11.80 33.36
N LEU A 564 -20.47 12.63 34.39
CA LEU A 564 -21.43 12.85 35.48
C LEU A 564 -22.77 13.39 34.97
N ASN A 565 -22.75 14.22 33.92
CA ASN A 565 -23.96 14.73 33.26
C ASN A 565 -24.86 13.62 32.68
N ARG A 566 -24.30 12.46 32.31
CA ARG A 566 -25.06 11.31 31.79
C ARG A 566 -25.63 10.43 32.89
N LEU A 567 -25.01 10.43 34.07
CA LEU A 567 -25.46 9.68 35.24
C LEU A 567 -26.54 10.44 36.03
N HIS A 568 -26.62 11.76 35.86
CA HIS A 568 -27.60 12.60 36.53
C HIS A 568 -29.00 12.42 35.91
N LEU A 569 -29.91 11.78 36.66
CA LEU A 569 -31.33 11.75 36.34
C LEU A 569 -31.99 13.07 36.77
N ALA A 570 -32.48 13.85 35.80
CA ALA A 570 -33.18 15.10 36.09
C ALA A 570 -34.55 14.81 36.71
N MET A 571 -34.76 15.25 37.95
CA MET A 571 -36.07 15.20 38.61
C MET A 571 -36.87 16.46 38.23
N PRO A 572 -38.04 16.33 37.57
CA PRO A 572 -38.86 17.48 37.20
C PRO A 572 -39.32 18.23 38.44
N THR A 573 -39.09 19.54 38.50
CA THR A 573 -39.69 20.40 39.53
C THR A 573 -41.13 20.71 39.16
N LYS A 574 -42.03 20.70 40.15
CA LYS A 574 -43.46 20.96 39.91
C LYS A 574 -43.63 22.43 39.48
N ARG A 575 -44.03 22.64 38.21
CA ARG A 575 -44.17 23.99 37.59
C ARG A 575 -45.60 24.52 37.64
N ASP A 576 -46.57 23.66 37.37
CA ASP A 576 -48.00 23.95 37.35
C ASP A 576 -48.80 22.75 37.92
N ASP A 577 -50.06 22.99 38.28
CA ASP A 577 -50.99 21.95 38.78
C ASP A 577 -51.74 21.22 37.64
N LYS A 578 -51.16 21.19 36.43
CA LYS A 578 -51.74 20.50 35.28
C LYS A 578 -51.21 19.06 35.18
N GLU A 579 -52.09 18.09 35.33
CA GLU A 579 -51.75 16.68 35.13
C GLU A 579 -51.48 16.37 33.65
N ARG A 580 -50.42 15.60 33.39
CA ARG A 580 -50.01 15.15 32.06
C ARG A 580 -49.84 13.64 32.08
N PRO A 581 -50.93 12.86 32.11
CA PRO A 581 -50.86 11.39 32.13
C PRO A 581 -50.31 10.86 30.80
N ALA A 582 -49.68 9.68 30.84
CA ALA A 582 -49.29 8.97 29.63
C ALA A 582 -50.53 8.39 28.93
N PHE A 583 -50.78 8.79 27.67
CA PHE A 583 -51.90 8.28 26.89
C PHE A 583 -51.52 6.97 26.18
N ILE A 584 -51.79 5.83 26.83
CA ILE A 584 -51.60 4.50 26.25
C ILE A 584 -53.00 3.95 25.90
N PRO A 585 -53.32 3.68 24.63
CA PRO A 585 -54.64 3.20 24.24
C PRO A 585 -54.89 1.79 24.76
N GLU A 586 -56.14 1.49 25.11
CA GLU A 586 -56.56 0.21 25.71
C GLU A 586 -56.17 -0.99 24.84
N GLY A 587 -56.27 -0.86 23.51
CA GLY A 587 -55.87 -1.89 22.56
C GLY A 587 -54.38 -2.24 22.56
N ALA A 588 -53.49 -1.35 23.04
CA ALA A 588 -52.08 -1.68 23.23
C ALA A 588 -51.85 -2.47 24.54
N VAL A 589 -52.60 -2.14 25.59
CA VAL A 589 -52.53 -2.84 26.88
C VAL A 589 -53.07 -4.27 26.77
N LEU A 590 -54.18 -4.47 26.05
CA LEU A 590 -54.75 -5.79 25.77
C LEU A 590 -53.82 -6.66 24.90
N ARG A 591 -53.13 -6.07 23.91
CA ARG A 591 -52.14 -6.76 23.08
C ARG A 591 -50.94 -7.26 23.89
N ARG A 592 -50.49 -6.48 24.87
CA ARG A 592 -49.40 -6.90 25.77
C ARG A 592 -49.79 -8.12 26.61
N LYS A 593 -51.04 -8.22 27.06
CA LYS A 593 -51.56 -9.37 27.82
C LYS A 593 -51.77 -10.62 26.95
N THR A 594 -52.13 -10.44 25.67
CA THR A 594 -52.36 -11.56 24.74
C THR A 594 -51.08 -12.12 24.13
N MET A 595 -50.01 -11.34 24.00
CA MET A 595 -48.68 -11.81 23.58
C MET A 595 -48.05 -12.85 24.52
N GLU A 596 -48.57 -13.02 25.74
CA GLU A 596 -48.15 -14.07 26.69
C GLU A 596 -48.80 -15.43 26.37
N VAL A 597 -49.80 -15.48 25.48
CA VAL A 597 -50.52 -16.70 25.07
C VAL A 597 -50.20 -16.97 23.60
N ASP A 598 -49.97 -18.24 23.26
CA ASP A 598 -49.52 -18.73 21.94
C ASP A 598 -50.62 -18.65 20.85
N ALA A 599 -51.27 -17.49 20.74
CA ALA A 599 -52.29 -17.22 19.73
C ALA A 599 -51.66 -17.10 18.34
N PRO A 600 -52.38 -17.50 17.27
CA PRO A 600 -51.86 -17.45 15.91
C PRO A 600 -51.46 -16.02 15.52
N LYS A 601 -50.20 -15.86 15.10
CA LYS A 601 -49.66 -14.57 14.66
C LYS A 601 -50.40 -14.10 13.40
N ARG A 602 -50.85 -12.84 13.40
CA ARG A 602 -51.36 -12.16 12.20
C ARG A 602 -50.30 -12.22 11.10
N LYS A 603 -50.68 -12.63 9.88
CA LYS A 603 -49.81 -12.55 8.69
C LYS A 603 -49.36 -11.10 8.49
N LEU A 604 -48.05 -10.88 8.42
CA LEU A 604 -47.46 -9.57 8.12
C LEU A 604 -47.40 -9.36 6.61
N GLU A 605 -47.28 -8.11 6.15
CA GLU A 605 -47.13 -7.83 4.71
C GLU A 605 -45.88 -8.50 4.11
N LYS A 606 -44.81 -8.63 4.91
CA LYS A 606 -43.61 -9.37 4.51
C LYS A 606 -43.88 -10.86 4.25
N ASP A 607 -44.81 -11.46 5.00
CA ASP A 607 -45.18 -12.86 4.80
C ASP A 607 -45.97 -13.02 3.50
N LEU A 608 -46.84 -12.04 3.18
CA LEU A 608 -47.58 -11.98 1.92
C LEU A 608 -46.66 -11.74 0.71
N GLU A 609 -45.65 -10.87 0.86
CA GLU A 609 -44.60 -10.64 -0.14
C GLU A 609 -43.82 -11.93 -0.42
N MET A 610 -43.43 -12.69 0.60
CA MET A 610 -42.74 -13.99 0.41
C MET A 610 -43.63 -15.07 -0.21
N GLU A 611 -44.94 -15.06 0.08
CA GLU A 611 -45.91 -16.03 -0.46
C GLU A 611 -46.22 -15.78 -1.94
N LEU A 612 -46.32 -14.51 -2.34
CA LEU A 612 -46.66 -14.09 -3.71
C LEU A 612 -45.41 -13.89 -4.61
N GLY A 613 -44.24 -13.65 -4.02
CA GLY A 613 -42.98 -13.54 -4.74
C GLY A 613 -43.00 -12.46 -5.81
N ASP A 614 -42.75 -12.83 -7.07
CA ASP A 614 -42.70 -11.91 -8.20
C ASP A 614 -44.09 -11.34 -8.58
N ASP A 615 -45.17 -12.03 -8.21
CA ASP A 615 -46.55 -11.56 -8.44
C ASP A 615 -47.00 -10.55 -7.37
N TYR A 616 -46.17 -10.30 -6.35
CA TYR A 616 -46.48 -9.33 -5.30
C TYR A 616 -46.39 -7.89 -5.81
N THR A 617 -47.49 -7.15 -5.65
CA THR A 617 -47.52 -5.70 -5.80
C THR A 617 -48.10 -5.07 -4.54
N LEU A 618 -47.36 -4.11 -3.96
CA LEU A 618 -47.79 -3.39 -2.76
C LEU A 618 -48.96 -2.46 -3.12
N ASP A 619 -50.17 -2.86 -2.74
CA ASP A 619 -51.36 -2.02 -2.86
C ASP A 619 -51.49 -1.10 -1.64
N LEU A 620 -51.26 0.20 -1.86
CA LEU A 620 -51.39 1.24 -0.84
C LEU A 620 -52.85 1.55 -0.48
N GLN A 621 -53.79 1.32 -1.41
CA GLN A 621 -55.21 1.66 -1.27
C GLN A 621 -55.97 0.66 -0.40
N LYS A 622 -55.50 -0.59 -0.35
CA LYS A 622 -56.02 -1.69 0.49
C LYS A 622 -56.27 -1.30 1.95
N TYR A 623 -55.44 -0.41 2.50
CA TYR A 623 -55.45 -0.02 3.92
C TYR A 623 -56.11 1.33 4.21
N TRP A 624 -56.77 1.95 3.23
CA TRP A 624 -57.51 3.20 3.45
C TRP A 624 -58.85 2.91 4.11
N ASP A 625 -59.21 3.70 5.11
CA ASP A 625 -60.51 3.66 5.77
C ASP A 625 -61.39 4.77 5.17
N LEU A 626 -62.19 4.40 4.18
CA LEU A 626 -63.15 5.28 3.49
C LEU A 626 -64.57 5.04 4.00
N MET A 627 -65.50 5.94 3.64
CA MET A 627 -66.89 5.85 4.08
C MET A 627 -67.59 4.64 3.45
N ASN A 628 -67.32 4.36 2.17
CA ASN A 628 -67.69 3.12 1.52
C ASN A 628 -66.44 2.26 1.28
N ALA A 629 -66.57 0.94 1.37
CA ALA A 629 -65.44 0.04 1.10
C ALA A 629 -65.18 -0.16 -0.40
N ASP A 630 -66.21 0.01 -1.23
CA ASP A 630 -66.16 -0.28 -2.67
C ASP A 630 -65.36 0.77 -3.45
N GLU A 631 -65.31 2.01 -2.96
CA GLU A 631 -64.60 3.15 -3.57
C GLU A 631 -63.08 3.17 -3.27
N LYS A 632 -62.54 2.19 -2.53
CA LYS A 632 -61.11 2.18 -2.15
C LYS A 632 -60.17 2.10 -3.36
N HIS A 633 -60.59 1.41 -4.41
CA HIS A 633 -59.81 1.19 -5.63
C HIS A 633 -60.17 2.15 -6.77
N ASP A 634 -60.99 3.16 -6.50
CA ASP A 634 -61.36 4.14 -7.51
C ASP A 634 -60.17 5.04 -7.89
N LYS A 635 -60.09 5.35 -9.18
CA LYS A 635 -59.04 6.22 -9.72
C LYS A 635 -59.50 7.67 -9.60
N ILE A 636 -58.85 8.42 -8.71
CA ILE A 636 -59.08 9.86 -8.56
C ILE A 636 -58.54 10.59 -9.81
N PRO A 637 -59.39 11.27 -10.60
CA PRO A 637 -58.91 12.09 -11.69
C PRO A 637 -58.19 13.32 -11.12
N GLU A 638 -56.93 13.54 -11.53
CA GLU A 638 -56.10 14.62 -10.98
C GLU A 638 -56.20 15.92 -11.79
N ILE A 639 -56.34 15.81 -13.12
CA ILE A 639 -56.28 16.94 -14.05
C ILE A 639 -57.45 16.88 -15.04
N TRP A 640 -58.10 18.02 -15.25
CA TRP A 640 -59.12 18.24 -16.28
C TRP A 640 -58.82 19.51 -17.08
N GLU A 641 -58.63 19.38 -18.39
CA GLU A 641 -58.44 20.50 -19.34
C GLU A 641 -57.46 21.60 -18.85
N GLY A 642 -56.31 21.18 -18.30
CA GLY A 642 -55.25 22.09 -17.84
C GLY A 642 -55.43 22.62 -16.41
N HIS A 643 -56.48 22.21 -15.70
CA HIS A 643 -56.75 22.56 -14.31
C HIS A 643 -56.64 21.33 -13.40
N ASN A 644 -56.19 21.52 -12.16
CA ASN A 644 -56.13 20.43 -11.18
C ASN A 644 -57.49 20.28 -10.50
N ILE A 645 -57.99 19.06 -10.40
CA ILE A 645 -59.30 18.79 -9.77
C ILE A 645 -59.22 18.99 -8.24
N ALA A 646 -58.05 18.75 -7.63
CA ALA A 646 -57.82 18.96 -6.20
C ALA A 646 -58.12 20.40 -5.74
N ASP A 647 -57.94 21.39 -6.61
CA ASP A 647 -58.21 22.80 -6.32
C ASP A 647 -59.72 23.09 -6.19
N TYR A 648 -60.58 22.20 -6.71
CA TYR A 648 -62.04 22.32 -6.74
C TYR A 648 -62.77 21.37 -5.78
N ILE A 649 -62.04 20.63 -4.93
CA ILE A 649 -62.64 19.75 -3.92
C ILE A 649 -63.13 20.59 -2.74
N ASP A 650 -64.43 20.86 -2.71
CA ASP A 650 -65.12 21.57 -1.62
C ASP A 650 -66.47 20.87 -1.35
N PRO A 651 -66.80 20.53 -0.09
CA PRO A 651 -68.09 19.90 0.25
C PRO A 651 -69.31 20.75 -0.17
N GLU A 652 -69.16 22.06 -0.38
CA GLU A 652 -70.25 22.98 -0.76
C GLU A 652 -70.18 23.45 -2.23
N ILE A 653 -69.39 22.80 -3.09
CA ILE A 653 -69.15 23.25 -4.47
C ILE A 653 -70.43 23.44 -5.30
N MET A 654 -71.41 22.54 -5.16
CA MET A 654 -72.68 22.60 -5.90
C MET A 654 -73.52 23.83 -5.51
N LYS A 655 -73.41 24.29 -4.27
CA LYS A 655 -74.11 25.49 -3.81
C LYS A 655 -73.49 26.74 -4.43
N ARG A 656 -72.15 26.82 -4.46
CA ARG A 656 -71.44 27.93 -5.11
C ARG A 656 -71.68 27.98 -6.61
N LEU A 657 -71.76 26.82 -7.27
CA LEU A 657 -72.12 26.74 -8.69
C LEU A 657 -73.52 27.30 -8.94
N ALA A 658 -74.51 26.91 -8.13
CA ALA A 658 -75.88 27.41 -8.26
C ALA A 658 -76.01 28.93 -7.98
N GLU A 659 -75.15 29.50 -7.13
CA GLU A 659 -75.07 30.96 -6.93
C GLU A 659 -74.47 31.66 -8.16
N LEU A 660 -73.44 31.06 -8.77
CA LEU A 660 -72.78 31.59 -9.96
C LEU A 660 -73.66 31.51 -11.22
N GLU A 661 -74.38 30.40 -11.41
CA GLU A 661 -75.34 30.24 -12.51
C GLU A 661 -76.48 31.28 -12.42
N LYS A 662 -76.99 31.55 -11.21
CA LYS A 662 -77.98 32.62 -11.00
C LYS A 662 -77.42 34.01 -11.30
N GLU A 663 -76.14 34.24 -11.00
CA GLU A 663 -75.47 35.51 -11.34
C GLU A 663 -75.33 35.67 -12.86
N GLU A 664 -74.94 34.61 -13.58
CA GLU A 664 -74.85 34.61 -15.05
C GLU A 664 -76.22 34.81 -15.72
N GLU A 665 -77.29 34.16 -15.24
CA GLU A 665 -78.66 34.38 -15.75
C GLU A 665 -79.10 35.84 -15.58
N LEU A 666 -78.73 36.49 -14.46
CA LEU A 666 -79.01 37.90 -14.24
C LEU A 666 -78.19 38.81 -15.17
N ARG A 667 -76.93 38.44 -15.49
CA ARG A 667 -76.08 39.17 -16.45
C ARG A 667 -76.57 39.04 -17.89
N GLU A 668 -77.01 37.86 -18.30
CA GLU A 668 -77.62 37.65 -19.62
C GLU A 668 -78.92 38.46 -19.77
N GLN A 669 -79.80 38.46 -18.76
CA GLN A 669 -81.02 39.28 -18.78
C GLN A 669 -80.73 40.79 -18.81
N ALA A 670 -79.58 41.21 -18.29
CA ALA A 670 -79.13 42.60 -18.36
C ALA A 670 -78.55 43.01 -19.73
N GLY A 671 -78.41 42.06 -20.67
CA GLY A 671 -77.90 42.31 -22.03
C GLY A 671 -76.39 42.50 -22.10
N GLU A 672 -75.63 42.04 -21.09
CA GLU A 672 -74.18 42.27 -21.01
C GLU A 672 -73.38 41.54 -22.11
N TYR A 673 -73.96 40.48 -22.70
CA TYR A 673 -73.39 39.70 -23.80
C TYR A 673 -73.99 40.03 -25.17
N ASP A 674 -74.89 41.02 -25.28
CA ASP A 674 -75.47 41.44 -26.56
C ASP A 674 -74.46 42.28 -27.36
N SER A 675 -73.83 41.68 -28.38
CA SER A 675 -72.98 42.41 -29.32
C SER A 675 -73.80 42.94 -30.50
N ASN A 676 -74.36 44.14 -30.36
CA ASN A 676 -75.02 44.83 -31.49
C ASN A 676 -73.97 45.47 -32.40
N GLU A 677 -73.64 44.83 -33.53
CA GLU A 677 -72.87 45.45 -34.61
C GLU A 677 -73.82 46.27 -35.52
N GLU A 678 -73.83 47.59 -35.37
CA GLU A 678 -74.46 48.50 -36.35
C GLU A 678 -73.57 48.62 -37.61
N SER A 679 -74.17 48.55 -38.81
CA SER A 679 -73.43 48.68 -40.07
C SER A 679 -72.92 50.11 -40.29
N GLU A 680 -71.60 50.28 -40.44
CA GLU A 680 -70.95 51.59 -40.64
C GLU A 680 -71.17 52.17 -42.07
N ASP A 681 -71.59 53.44 -42.15
CA ASP A 681 -71.80 54.20 -43.39
C ASP A 681 -70.52 54.43 -44.23
N GLU A 682 -70.66 54.60 -45.55
CA GLU A 682 -69.54 54.71 -46.53
C GLU A 682 -68.55 55.84 -46.19
N GLU A 683 -69.03 56.96 -45.65
CA GLU A 683 -68.18 58.11 -45.24
C GLU A 683 -67.21 57.73 -44.10
N MET A 684 -67.67 56.90 -43.15
CA MET A 684 -66.86 56.47 -42.01
C MET A 684 -65.78 55.47 -42.44
N GLN A 685 -66.06 54.67 -43.47
CA GLN A 685 -65.09 53.76 -44.08
C GLN A 685 -63.98 54.51 -44.83
N GLU A 686 -64.32 55.56 -45.58
CA GLU A 686 -63.33 56.41 -46.27
C GLU A 686 -62.40 57.15 -45.28
N ILE A 687 -62.97 57.73 -44.21
CA ILE A 687 -62.17 58.38 -43.16
C ILE A 687 -61.22 57.38 -42.50
N ARG A 688 -61.66 56.15 -42.22
CA ARG A 688 -60.80 55.10 -41.63
C ARG A 688 -59.67 54.71 -42.57
N HIS A 689 -59.97 54.55 -43.86
CA HIS A 689 -58.97 54.17 -44.86
C HIS A 689 -57.92 55.27 -45.05
N LEU A 690 -58.35 56.53 -45.15
CA LEU A 690 -57.44 57.68 -45.23
C LEU A 690 -56.61 57.86 -43.95
N ALA A 691 -57.25 57.73 -42.78
CA ALA A 691 -56.55 57.79 -41.49
C ALA A 691 -55.49 56.68 -41.36
N LYS A 692 -55.74 55.50 -41.91
CA LYS A 692 -54.78 54.40 -41.94
C LYS A 692 -53.57 54.73 -42.81
N GLN A 693 -53.78 55.26 -44.01
CA GLN A 693 -52.70 55.72 -44.90
C GLN A 693 -51.83 56.81 -44.25
N ILE A 694 -52.46 57.79 -43.57
CA ILE A 694 -51.75 58.85 -42.83
C ILE A 694 -50.92 58.25 -41.68
N ARG A 695 -51.50 57.33 -40.89
CA ARG A 695 -50.80 56.68 -39.77
C ARG A 695 -49.61 55.85 -40.27
N GLU A 696 -49.76 55.14 -41.37
CA GLU A 696 -48.69 54.33 -41.97
C GLU A 696 -47.56 55.20 -42.52
N LYS A 697 -47.86 56.25 -43.30
CA LYS A 697 -46.84 57.22 -43.75
C LYS A 697 -46.16 57.92 -42.57
N LYS A 698 -46.89 58.23 -41.49
CA LYS A 698 -46.31 58.81 -40.26
C LYS A 698 -45.37 57.83 -39.57
N LYS A 699 -45.74 56.55 -39.46
CA LYS A 699 -44.87 55.49 -38.92
C LYS A 699 -43.59 55.32 -39.76
N LEU A 700 -43.70 55.33 -41.09
CA LEU A 700 -42.53 55.27 -41.98
C LEU A 700 -41.60 56.47 -41.79
N LYS A 701 -42.14 57.70 -41.67
CA LYS A 701 -41.33 58.89 -41.36
C LYS A 701 -40.63 58.79 -40.00
N ILE A 702 -41.27 58.21 -38.98
CA ILE A 702 -40.64 57.97 -37.66
C ILE A 702 -39.52 56.92 -37.77
N LEU A 703 -39.74 55.83 -38.51
CA LEU A 703 -38.72 54.81 -38.76
C LEU A 703 -37.51 55.39 -39.48
N GLU A 704 -37.71 56.14 -40.56
CA GLU A 704 -36.63 56.86 -41.24
C GLU A 704 -35.93 57.87 -40.33
N SER A 705 -36.66 58.54 -39.43
CA SER A 705 -36.06 59.45 -38.46
C SER A 705 -35.17 58.71 -37.46
N ARG A 706 -35.57 57.52 -37.01
CA ARG A 706 -34.74 56.67 -36.13
C ARG A 706 -33.52 56.13 -36.87
N GLU A 707 -33.65 55.77 -38.16
CA GLU A 707 -32.52 55.35 -38.99
C GLU A 707 -31.49 56.48 -39.19
N LYS A 708 -31.96 57.71 -39.41
CA LYS A 708 -31.13 58.91 -39.55
C LYS A 708 -30.43 59.29 -38.23
N ASP A 709 -30.84 58.72 -37.10
CA ASP A 709 -30.30 58.99 -35.76
C ASP A 709 -29.16 58.03 -35.39
N VAL A 710 -27.99 58.30 -35.97
CA VAL A 710 -26.76 57.53 -35.72
C VAL A 710 -25.90 58.24 -34.67
N GLN A 711 -25.30 57.49 -33.74
CA GLN A 711 -24.32 58.03 -32.78
C GLN A 711 -23.04 58.46 -33.50
N GLY A 712 -22.91 59.76 -33.78
CA GLY A 712 -21.76 60.41 -34.43
C GLY A 712 -22.13 61.76 -35.06
N PRO A 713 -21.17 62.57 -35.54
CA PRO A 713 -21.48 63.82 -36.23
C PRO A 713 -22.21 63.55 -37.55
N ARG A 714 -23.41 64.12 -37.73
CA ARG A 714 -24.18 64.00 -38.97
C ARG A 714 -23.59 64.89 -40.06
N MET A 715 -23.29 64.30 -41.22
CA MET A 715 -22.77 65.06 -42.38
C MET A 715 -23.82 66.06 -42.89
N PRO A 716 -23.45 67.35 -43.09
CA PRO A 716 -24.38 68.35 -43.62
C PRO A 716 -24.77 68.03 -45.07
N ARG A 717 -26.02 68.33 -45.45
CA ARG A 717 -26.53 68.10 -46.82
C ARG A 717 -25.71 68.83 -47.88
N THR A 718 -25.06 69.94 -47.54
CA THR A 718 -24.17 70.71 -48.42
C THR A 718 -22.91 69.96 -48.84
N ALA A 719 -22.44 68.99 -48.04
CA ALA A 719 -21.27 68.16 -48.36
C ALA A 719 -21.64 66.89 -49.15
N LYS A 720 -22.91 66.47 -49.11
CA LYS A 720 -23.41 65.32 -49.86
C LYS A 720 -23.89 65.73 -51.24
N LYS A 721 -23.56 64.95 -52.27
CA LYS A 721 -24.17 65.10 -53.59
C LYS A 721 -25.57 64.49 -53.56
N VAL A 722 -26.57 65.27 -53.98
CA VAL A 722 -27.94 64.80 -54.16
C VAL A 722 -28.07 64.23 -55.55
N ASP A 723 -28.62 63.01 -55.66
CA ASP A 723 -28.88 62.38 -56.95
C ASP A 723 -30.22 62.85 -57.51
N ARG A 724 -30.24 63.21 -58.79
CA ARG A 724 -31.41 63.82 -59.44
C ARG A 724 -32.59 62.87 -59.46
N ALA A 725 -32.36 61.59 -59.78
CA ALA A 725 -33.43 60.62 -59.97
C ALA A 725 -34.27 60.39 -58.70
N VAL A 726 -33.62 60.46 -57.53
CA VAL A 726 -34.30 60.29 -56.24
C VAL A 726 -35.18 61.51 -55.93
N LEU A 727 -34.63 62.71 -56.12
CA LEU A 727 -35.39 63.94 -55.87
C LEU A 727 -36.55 64.12 -56.87
N GLU A 728 -36.34 63.78 -58.14
CA GLU A 728 -37.38 63.82 -59.18
C GLU A 728 -38.55 62.88 -58.82
N LYS A 729 -38.25 61.66 -58.37
CA LYS A 729 -39.26 60.70 -57.93
C LYS A 729 -40.02 61.18 -56.69
N GLU A 730 -39.34 61.69 -55.66
CA GLU A 730 -39.99 62.20 -54.44
C GLU A 730 -40.92 63.40 -54.73
N MET A 731 -40.53 64.30 -55.65
CA MET A 731 -41.36 65.45 -56.03
C MET A 731 -42.55 65.04 -56.92
N GLN A 732 -42.38 64.05 -57.79
CA GLN A 732 -43.48 63.46 -58.57
C GLN A 732 -44.49 62.74 -57.66
N GLU A 733 -44.04 62.03 -56.63
CA GLU A 733 -44.93 61.43 -55.62
C GLU A 733 -45.74 62.49 -54.84
N LEU A 734 -45.26 63.73 -54.79
CA LEU A 734 -45.96 64.88 -54.21
C LEU A 734 -46.80 65.66 -55.23
N GLY A 735 -46.83 65.23 -56.49
CA GLY A 735 -47.67 65.81 -57.55
C GLY A 735 -47.04 66.96 -58.34
N LEU A 736 -45.72 67.15 -58.27
CA LEU A 736 -44.99 68.15 -59.07
C LEU A 736 -44.48 67.53 -60.38
N ASP A 737 -44.80 68.15 -61.52
CA ASP A 737 -44.28 67.72 -62.83
C ASP A 737 -42.87 68.30 -63.09
N MET A 738 -41.94 67.42 -63.47
CA MET A 738 -40.50 67.72 -63.62
C MET A 738 -40.01 67.49 -65.07
N THR A 739 -40.93 67.62 -66.04
CA THR A 739 -40.71 67.35 -67.48
C THR A 739 -40.03 68.47 -68.27
N GLU A 740 -39.99 69.72 -67.79
CA GLU A 740 -39.23 70.82 -68.43
C GLU A 740 -37.72 70.70 -68.19
N LYS A 741 -36.95 70.36 -69.23
CA LYS A 741 -35.54 69.92 -69.10
C LYS A 741 -34.45 70.87 -69.61
N ASP A 742 -34.79 72.02 -70.19
CA ASP A 742 -33.81 72.85 -70.92
C ASP A 742 -33.16 73.99 -70.12
N GLY A 743 -33.55 74.21 -68.85
CA GLY A 743 -33.00 75.28 -67.99
C GLY A 743 -32.17 74.85 -66.78
N SER A 744 -31.95 73.55 -66.56
CA SER A 744 -31.35 73.05 -65.31
C SER A 744 -29.81 72.96 -65.35
N HIS A 745 -29.14 73.36 -64.26
CA HIS A 745 -27.68 73.30 -64.04
C HIS A 745 -27.05 71.93 -64.36
N TYR A 746 -27.85 70.85 -64.35
CA TYR A 746 -27.43 69.48 -64.67
C TYR A 746 -27.05 69.28 -66.14
N VAL A 747 -27.70 69.95 -67.09
CA VAL A 747 -27.39 69.84 -68.54
C VAL A 747 -26.04 70.49 -68.87
N GLN A 748 -25.67 71.57 -68.15
CA GLN A 748 -24.34 72.18 -68.25
C GLN A 748 -23.24 71.31 -67.62
N GLN A 749 -23.52 70.58 -66.53
CA GLN A 749 -22.54 69.72 -65.87
C GLN A 749 -22.22 68.45 -66.69
N ALA A 750 -23.21 67.87 -67.38
CA ALA A 750 -23.02 66.69 -68.24
C ALA A 750 -22.10 66.95 -69.46
N ARG A 751 -22.02 68.20 -69.95
CA ARG A 751 -21.09 68.61 -71.01
C ARG A 751 -19.65 68.78 -70.51
N ARG A 752 -19.44 69.12 -69.23
CA ARG A 752 -18.12 69.30 -68.59
C ARG A 752 -17.53 68.01 -68.00
N SER A 753 -18.36 67.00 -67.74
CA SER A 753 -17.98 65.73 -67.11
C SER A 753 -17.54 64.63 -68.10
N ARG A 754 -17.56 64.88 -69.41
CA ARG A 754 -16.92 64.01 -70.41
C ARG A 754 -15.42 64.31 -70.42
N SER A 755 -14.61 63.43 -69.84
CA SER A 755 -13.16 63.47 -70.00
C SER A 755 -12.75 63.21 -71.45
N LEU A 756 -11.83 64.00 -71.99
CA LEU A 756 -11.07 63.66 -73.20
C LEU A 756 -10.36 62.32 -73.00
N VAL A 757 -10.44 61.44 -74.00
CA VAL A 757 -9.81 60.12 -73.95
C VAL A 757 -8.29 60.27 -74.03
N GLN A 758 -7.60 60.11 -72.88
CA GLN A 758 -6.20 59.71 -72.83
C GLN A 758 -6.13 58.26 -72.34
N LYS A 759 -5.47 57.39 -73.11
CA LYS A 759 -5.59 55.92 -73.08
C LYS A 759 -5.18 55.28 -71.73
N ARG A 760 -6.17 54.77 -70.97
CA ARG A 760 -6.15 53.45 -70.26
C ARG A 760 -7.48 53.20 -69.52
N LYS A 761 -8.55 52.85 -70.25
CA LYS A 761 -9.75 52.18 -69.68
C LYS A 761 -10.39 51.22 -70.69
N ARG A 762 -9.67 50.15 -71.02
CA ARG A 762 -10.23 48.82 -71.28
C ARG A 762 -9.19 47.80 -70.83
N GLU A 763 -9.49 47.11 -69.74
CA GLU A 763 -9.23 45.69 -69.50
C GLU A 763 -9.97 45.29 -68.21
N ALA A 764 -10.59 44.12 -68.20
CA ALA A 764 -11.29 43.58 -67.03
C ALA A 764 -10.24 43.08 -66.02
N SER A 765 -9.77 43.96 -65.13
CA SER A 765 -8.77 43.62 -64.11
C SER A 765 -9.38 43.63 -62.70
N VAL A 766 -9.16 42.52 -62.00
CA VAL A 766 -9.46 42.19 -60.59
C VAL A 766 -9.39 43.39 -59.62
N LEU A 767 -10.30 43.41 -58.64
CA LEU A 767 -10.39 44.43 -57.58
C LEU A 767 -9.08 44.57 -56.77
N PRO A 768 -8.68 45.81 -56.41
CA PRO A 768 -7.57 46.06 -55.50
C PRO A 768 -7.89 45.55 -54.09
N THR A 769 -6.93 44.91 -53.43
CA THR A 769 -7.05 44.42 -52.06
C THR A 769 -7.14 45.60 -51.08
N SER A 770 -8.37 46.04 -50.77
CA SER A 770 -8.65 46.98 -49.68
C SER A 770 -9.47 46.28 -48.60
N ARG A 771 -8.76 45.75 -47.59
CA ARG A 771 -9.33 45.36 -46.29
C ARG A 771 -9.70 46.61 -45.49
N THR A 772 -10.73 46.49 -44.66
CA THR A 772 -11.34 47.56 -43.87
C THR A 772 -10.38 48.22 -42.87
N ARG A 773 -10.60 49.53 -42.68
CA ARG A 773 -9.76 50.56 -42.05
C ARG A 773 -9.74 50.51 -40.51
N SER A 774 -9.12 49.50 -39.92
CA SER A 774 -8.63 49.55 -38.52
C SER A 774 -7.33 48.77 -38.28
N GLN A 775 -6.57 48.48 -39.35
CA GLN A 775 -5.18 48.02 -39.24
C GLN A 775 -4.25 49.06 -39.84
N SER A 776 -3.33 49.59 -39.02
CA SER A 776 -2.17 50.34 -39.49
C SER A 776 -1.31 49.45 -40.40
N ALA A 777 -1.03 49.92 -41.61
CA ALA A 777 -0.31 49.18 -42.64
C ALA A 777 1.22 49.08 -42.40
N SER A 778 1.71 49.34 -41.19
CA SER A 778 3.16 49.33 -40.90
C SER A 778 3.66 48.08 -40.17
N LYS A 779 2.80 47.14 -39.76
CA LYS A 779 3.21 45.89 -39.11
C LYS A 779 2.44 44.70 -39.67
N GLN A 780 3.16 43.66 -40.11
CA GLN A 780 2.54 42.36 -40.41
C GLN A 780 1.86 41.81 -39.14
N PRO A 781 0.64 41.25 -39.23
CA PRO A 781 -0.01 40.58 -38.10
C PRO A 781 0.88 39.48 -37.51
N ARG A 782 0.95 39.39 -36.18
CA ARG A 782 1.79 38.42 -35.44
C ARG A 782 1.54 36.96 -35.87
N ASP A 783 0.31 36.62 -36.25
CA ASP A 783 -0.07 35.29 -36.71
C ASP A 783 0.44 34.95 -38.13
N GLN A 784 0.94 35.95 -38.86
CA GLN A 784 1.40 35.84 -40.25
C GLN A 784 2.91 36.09 -40.41
N SER A 785 3.53 36.92 -39.57
CA SER A 785 4.95 37.30 -39.70
C SER A 785 5.94 36.14 -39.54
N GLY A 786 5.54 35.05 -38.88
CA GLY A 786 6.38 33.85 -38.67
C GLY A 786 6.11 32.71 -39.67
N VAL A 787 5.26 32.91 -40.68
CA VAL A 787 4.81 31.84 -41.58
C VAL A 787 5.09 32.20 -43.04
N ARG A 788 5.75 31.30 -43.76
CA ARG A 788 6.26 31.56 -45.12
C ARG A 788 5.18 31.76 -46.18
N ASP A 789 4.09 31.00 -46.12
CA ASP A 789 3.09 30.94 -47.19
C ASP A 789 1.65 30.74 -46.66
N ALA A 790 0.66 31.12 -47.48
CA ALA A 790 -0.75 31.06 -47.12
C ALA A 790 -1.27 29.64 -46.85
N LYS A 791 -0.68 28.60 -47.47
CA LYS A 791 -1.03 27.20 -47.18
C LYS A 791 -0.53 26.79 -45.80
N MET A 792 0.71 27.13 -45.43
CA MET A 792 1.20 26.93 -44.07
C MET A 792 0.36 27.69 -43.03
N MET A 793 -0.08 28.92 -43.32
CA MET A 793 -0.94 29.68 -42.40
C MET A 793 -2.28 28.96 -42.16
N LYS A 794 -2.89 28.41 -43.22
CA LYS A 794 -4.10 27.59 -43.11
C LYS A 794 -3.85 26.33 -42.25
N LYS A 795 -2.70 25.67 -42.42
CA LYS A 795 -2.30 24.50 -41.61
C LYS A 795 -2.10 24.86 -40.13
N VAL A 796 -1.43 25.96 -39.83
CA VAL A 796 -1.23 26.46 -38.45
C VAL A 796 -2.58 26.78 -37.78
N LYS A 797 -3.51 27.44 -38.49
CA LYS A 797 -4.87 27.68 -37.96
C LYS A 797 -5.63 26.39 -37.68
N THR A 798 -5.49 25.37 -38.52
CA THR A 798 -6.11 24.06 -38.27
C THR A 798 -5.48 23.36 -37.06
N MET A 799 -4.15 23.40 -36.90
CA MET A 799 -3.47 22.84 -35.71
C MET A 799 -3.89 23.54 -34.42
N MET A 800 -4.01 24.87 -34.43
CA MET A 800 -4.51 25.66 -33.30
C MET A 800 -5.94 25.24 -32.91
N LYS A 801 -6.85 25.10 -33.88
CA LYS A 801 -8.22 24.62 -33.61
C LYS A 801 -8.23 23.19 -33.08
N SER A 802 -7.30 22.34 -33.53
CA SER A 802 -7.19 20.96 -33.05
C SER A 802 -6.67 20.88 -31.61
N SER A 803 -5.70 21.69 -31.21
CA SER A 803 -5.18 21.69 -29.84
C SER A 803 -6.21 22.19 -28.82
N GLN A 804 -7.09 23.12 -29.22
CA GLN A 804 -8.15 23.65 -28.37
C GLN A 804 -9.31 22.67 -28.10
N LYS A 805 -9.43 21.55 -28.86
CA LYS A 805 -10.53 20.58 -28.69
C LYS A 805 -10.62 20.01 -27.28
N GLY A 806 -9.49 19.74 -26.62
CA GLY A 806 -9.48 19.21 -25.25
C GLY A 806 -10.09 20.17 -24.23
N MET A 807 -9.75 21.47 -24.32
CA MET A 807 -10.32 22.51 -23.46
C MET A 807 -11.81 22.76 -23.76
N ASN A 808 -12.18 22.77 -25.05
CA ASN A 808 -13.57 22.93 -25.47
C ASN A 808 -14.44 21.76 -24.99
N ARG A 809 -13.90 20.52 -25.00
CA ARG A 809 -14.59 19.34 -24.44
C ARG A 809 -14.83 19.46 -22.93
N GLN A 810 -13.95 20.15 -22.21
CA GLN A 810 -14.11 20.45 -20.79
C GLN A 810 -14.99 21.69 -20.52
N GLY A 811 -15.52 22.35 -21.55
CA GLY A 811 -16.36 23.54 -21.39
C GLY A 811 -15.65 24.79 -20.88
N ARG A 812 -14.32 24.88 -21.03
CA ARG A 812 -13.52 26.04 -20.57
C ARG A 812 -13.81 27.28 -21.41
N LYS A 813 -13.79 28.46 -20.78
CA LYS A 813 -14.05 29.75 -21.47
C LYS A 813 -12.89 30.22 -22.37
N GLY A 814 -11.73 29.58 -22.27
CA GLY A 814 -10.52 29.85 -23.06
C GLY A 814 -9.28 29.22 -22.42
N GLU A 815 -8.10 29.44 -23.00
CA GLU A 815 -6.84 28.89 -22.45
C GLU A 815 -6.46 29.48 -21.08
N SER A 816 -6.92 30.70 -20.79
CA SER A 816 -6.70 31.36 -19.51
C SER A 816 -7.58 30.80 -18.38
N ASP A 817 -8.64 30.06 -18.71
CA ASP A 817 -9.57 29.49 -17.75
C ASP A 817 -9.02 28.18 -17.15
N ARG A 818 -8.33 28.33 -16.03
CA ARG A 818 -7.69 27.25 -15.26
C ARG A 818 -8.27 27.12 -13.86
N HIS A 819 -9.53 27.55 -13.67
CA HIS A 819 -10.21 27.50 -12.39
C HIS A 819 -10.49 26.05 -11.97
N VAL A 820 -10.03 25.66 -10.79
CA VAL A 820 -10.30 24.35 -10.20
C VAL A 820 -11.53 24.49 -9.31
N PHE A 821 -12.65 23.88 -9.70
CA PHE A 821 -13.86 23.88 -8.88
C PHE A 821 -13.67 23.00 -7.64
N ASP A 822 -14.09 23.51 -6.48
CA ASP A 822 -14.17 22.70 -5.26
C ASP A 822 -15.45 21.85 -5.32
N LEU A 823 -15.32 20.64 -5.87
CA LEU A 823 -16.43 19.68 -6.02
C LEU A 823 -16.91 19.13 -4.67
N LYS A 824 -16.07 19.20 -3.63
CA LYS A 824 -16.31 18.60 -2.33
C LYS A 824 -16.09 19.64 -1.23
N PRO A 825 -16.90 20.72 -1.23
CA PRO A 825 -16.66 21.82 -0.33
C PRO A 825 -16.83 21.37 1.12
N LYS A 826 -15.79 21.64 1.91
CA LYS A 826 -15.65 21.13 3.28
C LYS A 826 -16.85 21.46 4.17
N HIS A 827 -17.49 22.61 3.98
CA HIS A 827 -18.65 23.03 4.78
C HIS A 827 -19.92 22.18 4.55
N LEU A 828 -20.00 21.43 3.43
CA LEU A 828 -21.06 20.46 3.17
C LEU A 828 -20.72 19.06 3.72
N LEU A 829 -19.45 18.67 3.66
CA LEU A 829 -19.00 17.30 3.96
C LEU A 829 -18.45 17.12 5.38
N ALA A 830 -18.10 18.21 6.06
CA ALA A 830 -17.56 18.19 7.41
C ALA A 830 -18.47 18.95 8.39
N GLY A 831 -18.69 18.34 9.56
CA GLY A 831 -19.57 18.85 10.61
C GLY A 831 -20.93 18.13 10.62
N LYS A 832 -21.61 18.18 11.78
CA LYS A 832 -22.98 17.67 11.96
C LYS A 832 -23.86 18.80 12.45
N ARG A 833 -25.13 18.84 12.03
CA ARG A 833 -26.10 19.83 12.49
C ARG A 833 -26.32 19.65 13.99
N LYS A 834 -25.98 20.67 14.79
CA LYS A 834 -26.24 20.72 16.24
C LYS A 834 -27.60 21.38 16.50
N SER A 835 -28.12 21.27 17.72
CA SER A 835 -29.43 21.81 18.13
C SER A 835 -29.50 23.35 18.25
N GLY A 836 -28.44 24.07 17.89
CA GLY A 836 -28.34 25.54 17.96
C GLY A 836 -28.36 26.21 16.59
N SER A 837 -27.56 27.27 16.42
CA SER A 837 -27.42 27.99 15.15
C SER A 837 -26.93 27.08 14.02
N THR A 838 -27.59 27.18 12.87
CA THR A 838 -27.27 26.39 11.68
C THR A 838 -26.32 27.15 10.77
N SER A 839 -25.42 26.42 10.10
CA SER A 839 -24.46 26.97 9.14
C SER A 839 -25.06 27.26 7.76
N ARG A 840 -26.31 26.87 7.54
CA ARG A 840 -27.12 27.20 6.37
C ARG A 840 -28.51 27.65 6.83
N ARG A 841 -29.08 28.62 6.12
CA ARG A 841 -30.40 29.19 6.39
C ARG A 841 -31.50 28.17 6.11
#